data_AF-A0A6A4II67-F1
#
_entry.id   AF-A0A6A4II67-F1
#
_cell.length_a   1.000
_cell.length_b   1.000
_cell.length_c   1.000
_cell.angle_alpha   90.00
_cell.angle_beta   90.00
_cell.angle_gamma   90.00
#
_symmetry.space_group_name_H-M   'P 1'
#
loop_
_entity.id
_entity.type
_entity.pdbx_description
1 polymer ?
#
loop_
_entity_poly.entity_id
_entity_poly.type
_entity_poly.pdbx_seq_one_letter_code
_entity_poly.pdbx_strand_id
1 'polypeptide(L)'
;MTSSEGFTQTLKEQGNEHFKDRDFVEAAGIYKKLESLSPDDPVLSSNLSTALYELGDYAGCFHAICRAAKKTSQSNHSGLLLKLSSRLARTLSQGFWSGIITPPQIEDEKDTIEALKSAAKNVPEVQRLWGQWYGAESRSKEEIATAKRRLADLPIFKRTFSSHPEYISIGHDELLNIVNDFGGSDDPIYLDRLTSSQLKNLAFMFAGVGDAHHVFGSIIGLGKVYAKLTQANKSNFQVHFTLVDINPTVFARDLCIMLLLNDLLTKKMSSSDKQLTEATLFYVYAAVIMPEMCHNRFLQVARKLSDNLRSKPPQLPAWIHVDSIALPPILDSLDFWTLEMLPRSVASIFSSIPCPTRQNRSSPITDAMDPRLLLNSLSEEQLASAVAEYMPTPCPSRHQPQQRAKWLKEGKEKSISEFAKIWDGGLELRLEREWYNRLKSFVPPRSIRGPVQDGVWKNIWTLDDFSNPDLDKAAEEIKCTWKINASLYNFMYDLVPDMVPTWVGYDAFSLVDKIQDFNRRVGIEKLTDDIDKDCPSLFVFSTFFNAVVDALKTLKGKITVELFLGEMCQTLATMRSGDQRPANFPRKFNRMWLSNVPDYTHGPLNTAVYLVPCLVNDIHSAVSSNCLINPKVWGSSDEFCHGYTLLPIADVPRFLGCVVKDMAPTGGVITLQPWSQPYPLPLSKLASREELTHWLTRLLLLILATPKYMEKRLRWVFIRIILSLS
;
A
#
# COMPACT_ATOMS: atom_id res chain seq x y z
N MET A 1 -17.49 40.19 55.58
CA MET A 1 -16.67 40.58 54.41
C MET A 1 -15.32 39.85 54.32
N THR A 2 -14.93 39.02 55.28
CA THR A 2 -13.60 38.36 55.32
C THR A 2 -13.51 36.95 54.72
N SER A 3 -14.63 36.29 54.37
CA SER A 3 -14.61 34.92 53.82
C SER A 3 -14.44 34.83 52.30
N SER A 4 -14.88 35.86 51.57
CA SER A 4 -14.83 35.90 50.10
C SER A 4 -13.43 36.20 49.56
N GLU A 5 -12.70 37.14 50.17
CA GLU A 5 -11.35 37.52 49.72
C GLU A 5 -10.32 36.41 49.99
N GLY A 6 -10.41 35.75 51.15
CA GLY A 6 -9.57 34.59 51.48
C GLY A 6 -9.77 33.43 50.51
N PHE A 7 -11.03 33.16 50.13
CA PHE A 7 -11.35 32.13 49.14
C PHE A 7 -10.76 32.42 47.75
N THR A 8 -10.85 33.67 47.28
CA THR A 8 -10.26 34.09 45.99
C THR A 8 -8.74 34.01 46.02
N GLN A 9 -8.10 34.36 47.13
CA GLN A 9 -6.64 34.26 47.29
C GLN A 9 -6.17 32.80 47.29
N THR A 10 -6.86 31.90 48.00
CA THR A 10 -6.56 30.46 47.99
C THR A 10 -6.70 29.87 46.59
N LEU A 11 -7.76 30.20 45.86
CA LEU A 11 -7.93 29.76 44.47
C LEU A 11 -6.82 30.28 43.55
N LYS A 12 -6.36 31.52 43.76
CA LYS A 12 -5.24 32.10 43.00
C LYS A 12 -3.93 31.37 43.26
N GLU A 13 -3.67 30.99 44.50
CA GLU A 13 -2.50 30.18 44.88
C GLU A 13 -2.57 28.80 44.25
N GLN A 14 -3.71 28.11 44.33
CA GLN A 14 -3.94 26.82 43.67
C GLN A 14 -3.70 26.89 42.15
N GLY A 15 -4.25 27.91 41.47
CA GLY A 15 -4.02 28.09 40.03
C GLY A 15 -2.55 28.29 39.69
N ASN A 16 -1.80 29.01 40.54
CA ASN A 16 -0.36 29.20 40.36
C ASN A 16 0.45 27.93 40.66
N GLU A 17 0.01 27.08 41.59
CA GLU A 17 0.62 25.77 41.85
C GLU A 17 0.45 24.85 40.65
N HIS A 18 -0.78 24.64 40.16
CA HIS A 18 -1.02 23.88 38.93
C HIS A 18 -0.21 24.41 37.75
N PHE A 19 -0.11 25.73 37.59
CA PHE A 19 0.71 26.33 36.53
C PHE A 19 2.20 26.00 36.68
N LYS A 20 2.76 26.03 37.89
CA LYS A 20 4.16 25.66 38.17
C LYS A 20 4.42 24.18 37.90
N ASP A 21 3.44 23.34 38.21
CA ASP A 21 3.46 21.90 37.97
C ASP A 21 3.23 21.54 36.49
N ARG A 22 3.09 22.55 35.62
CA ARG A 22 2.79 22.44 34.18
C ARG A 22 1.43 21.78 33.88
N ASP A 23 0.54 21.72 34.87
CA ASP A 23 -0.85 21.34 34.70
C ASP A 23 -1.68 22.54 34.21
N PHE A 24 -1.44 22.89 32.94
CA PHE A 24 -2.04 24.09 32.37
C PHE A 24 -3.55 23.97 32.16
N VAL A 25 -4.11 22.75 32.09
CA VAL A 25 -5.57 22.53 31.94
C VAL A 25 -6.29 22.98 33.20
N GLU A 26 -5.88 22.46 34.36
CA GLU A 26 -6.46 22.86 35.65
C GLU A 26 -6.15 24.32 35.97
N ALA A 27 -4.92 24.79 35.70
CA ALA A 27 -4.58 26.20 35.88
C ALA A 27 -5.49 27.13 35.06
N ALA A 28 -5.74 26.82 33.77
CA ALA A 28 -6.64 27.59 32.93
C ALA A 28 -8.09 27.55 33.45
N GLY A 29 -8.56 26.39 33.91
CA GLY A 29 -9.88 26.24 34.53
C GLY A 29 -10.05 27.13 35.77
N ILE A 30 -9.06 27.13 36.66
CA ILE A 30 -9.04 27.96 37.86
C ILE A 30 -8.96 29.45 37.52
N TYR A 31 -8.07 29.86 36.61
CA TYR A 31 -7.95 31.26 36.19
C TYR A 31 -9.23 31.78 35.52
N LYS A 32 -9.93 30.95 34.74
CA LYS A 32 -11.22 31.31 34.15
C LYS A 32 -12.31 31.50 35.22
N LYS A 33 -12.32 30.66 36.26
CA LYS A 33 -13.22 30.82 37.40
C LYS A 33 -12.90 32.09 38.18
N LEU A 34 -11.63 32.38 38.43
CA LEU A 34 -11.18 33.61 39.07
C LEU A 34 -11.57 34.85 38.23
N GLU A 35 -11.36 34.82 36.91
CA GLU A 35 -11.77 35.91 36.00
C GLU A 35 -13.28 36.18 36.09
N SER A 36 -14.12 35.15 36.34
CA SER A 36 -15.57 35.34 36.53
C SER A 36 -15.95 35.95 37.89
N LEU A 37 -15.14 35.72 38.93
CA LEU A 37 -15.38 36.24 40.28
C LEU A 37 -14.86 37.67 40.45
N SER A 38 -13.81 38.04 39.73
CA SER A 38 -13.19 39.36 39.74
C SER A 38 -13.01 39.87 38.29
N PRO A 39 -14.11 40.24 37.60
CA PRO A 39 -14.09 40.55 36.17
C PRO A 39 -13.23 41.76 35.81
N ASP A 40 -13.01 42.69 36.74
CA ASP A 40 -12.27 43.93 36.49
C ASP A 40 -10.75 43.79 36.67
N ASP A 41 -10.24 42.67 37.23
CA ASP A 41 -8.80 42.47 37.42
C ASP A 41 -8.12 42.03 36.10
N PRO A 42 -7.28 42.87 35.47
CA PRO A 42 -6.59 42.51 34.24
C PRO A 42 -5.54 41.40 34.41
N VAL A 43 -5.05 41.18 35.64
CA VAL A 43 -4.04 40.15 35.94
C VAL A 43 -4.63 38.76 35.76
N LEU A 44 -5.91 38.55 36.07
CA LEU A 44 -6.56 37.25 35.92
C LEU A 44 -6.71 36.85 34.45
N SER A 45 -7.14 37.78 33.60
CA SER A 45 -7.17 37.60 32.14
C SER A 45 -5.76 37.34 31.57
N SER A 46 -4.74 38.01 32.12
CA SER A 46 -3.34 37.79 31.74
C SER A 46 -2.81 36.41 32.18
N ASN A 47 -3.14 35.96 33.39
CA ASN A 47 -2.75 34.62 33.86
C ASN A 47 -3.44 33.53 33.02
N LEU A 48 -4.74 33.70 32.74
CA LEU A 48 -5.49 32.81 31.86
C LEU A 48 -4.85 32.72 30.46
N SER A 49 -4.54 33.85 29.81
CA SER A 49 -3.86 33.81 28.51
C SER A 49 -2.48 33.16 28.56
N THR A 50 -1.78 33.17 29.71
CA THR A 50 -0.52 32.44 29.88
C THR A 50 -0.76 30.93 29.80
N ALA A 51 -1.71 30.42 30.59
CA ALA A 51 -2.05 29.00 30.60
C ALA A 51 -2.57 28.54 29.23
N LEU A 52 -3.44 29.33 28.59
CA LEU A 52 -3.96 29.03 27.25
C LEU A 52 -2.86 29.03 26.17
N TYR A 53 -1.87 29.91 26.28
CA TYR A 53 -0.72 29.92 25.36
C TYR A 53 0.11 28.63 25.48
N GLU A 54 0.40 28.17 26.71
CA GLU A 54 1.15 26.92 26.94
C GLU A 54 0.33 25.68 26.55
N LEU A 55 -1.01 25.76 26.63
CA LEU A 55 -1.94 24.76 26.08
C LEU A 55 -2.07 24.79 24.55
N GLY A 56 -1.46 25.75 23.87
CA GLY A 56 -1.59 25.91 22.41
C GLY A 56 -2.98 26.38 21.95
N ASP A 57 -3.88 26.75 22.87
CA ASP A 57 -5.15 27.38 22.54
C ASP A 57 -4.93 28.86 22.18
N TYR A 58 -4.42 29.08 20.97
CA TYR A 58 -4.07 30.41 20.50
C TYR A 58 -5.29 31.33 20.31
N ALA A 59 -6.46 30.78 19.97
CA ALA A 59 -7.71 31.56 19.89
C ALA A 59 -8.13 32.04 21.28
N GLY A 60 -8.21 31.13 22.26
CA GLY A 60 -8.53 31.47 23.64
C GLY A 60 -7.52 32.44 24.25
N CYS A 61 -6.22 32.20 24.00
CA CYS A 61 -5.14 33.09 24.39
C CYS A 61 -5.31 34.49 23.81
N PHE A 62 -5.57 34.61 22.50
CA PHE A 62 -5.79 35.90 21.81
C PHE A 62 -6.93 36.68 22.46
N HIS A 63 -8.09 36.05 22.65
CA HIS A 63 -9.24 36.70 23.28
C HIS A 63 -8.96 37.11 24.73
N ALA A 64 -8.27 36.27 25.51
CA ALA A 64 -7.91 36.58 26.88
C ALA A 64 -6.90 37.75 26.97
N ILE A 65 -5.96 37.85 26.02
CA ILE A 65 -5.04 38.99 25.90
C ILE A 65 -5.81 40.28 25.60
N CYS A 66 -6.71 40.26 24.60
CA CYS A 66 -7.48 41.45 24.23
C CYS A 66 -8.35 41.94 25.39
N ARG A 67 -8.98 41.02 26.15
CA ARG A 67 -9.71 41.37 27.39
C ARG A 67 -8.78 41.98 28.44
N ALA A 68 -7.62 41.37 28.70
CA ALA A 68 -6.65 41.89 29.67
C ALA A 68 -6.18 43.30 29.29
N ALA A 69 -5.90 43.53 28.01
CA ALA A 69 -5.41 44.81 27.49
C ALA A 69 -6.45 45.93 27.65
N LYS A 70 -7.70 45.69 27.24
CA LYS A 70 -8.81 46.66 27.36
C LYS A 70 -9.06 47.10 28.81
N LYS A 71 -8.91 46.17 29.77
CA LYS A 71 -8.98 46.47 31.21
C LYS A 71 -7.75 47.23 31.71
N THR A 72 -6.57 46.87 31.23
CA THR A 72 -5.31 47.52 31.62
C THR A 72 -5.22 48.98 31.16
N SER A 73 -5.87 49.34 30.05
CA SER A 73 -5.97 50.73 29.59
C SER A 73 -6.62 51.69 30.60
N GLN A 74 -7.27 51.17 31.64
CA GLN A 74 -7.94 51.93 32.71
C GLN A 74 -7.08 52.07 33.99
N SER A 75 -5.95 51.38 34.08
CA SER A 75 -5.09 51.30 35.28
C SER A 75 -3.60 51.22 34.88
N ASN A 76 -2.78 52.21 35.27
CA ASN A 76 -1.36 52.33 34.86
C ASN A 76 -0.46 51.11 35.22
N HIS A 77 -0.48 50.04 34.42
CA HIS A 77 0.36 48.83 34.59
C HIS A 77 1.29 48.59 33.38
N SER A 78 2.35 49.40 33.27
CA SER A 78 3.34 49.31 32.18
C SER A 78 3.98 47.92 32.03
N GLY A 79 4.29 47.25 33.15
CA GLY A 79 4.88 45.90 33.13
C GLY A 79 3.92 44.80 32.64
N LEU A 80 2.62 44.97 32.84
CA LEU A 80 1.61 44.01 32.37
C LEU A 80 1.40 44.14 30.85
N LEU A 81 1.31 45.38 30.35
CA LEU A 81 1.21 45.66 28.92
C LEU A 81 2.37 45.06 28.12
N LEU A 82 3.60 45.11 28.66
CA LEU A 82 4.76 44.50 28.02
C LEU A 82 4.64 42.98 27.90
N LYS A 83 4.19 42.30 28.96
CA LYS A 83 3.95 40.84 28.96
C LYS A 83 2.87 40.45 27.95
N LEU A 84 1.77 41.19 27.92
CA LEU A 84 0.67 40.98 26.98
C LEU A 84 1.13 41.20 25.53
N SER A 85 1.92 42.25 25.27
CA SER A 85 2.46 42.56 23.94
C SER A 85 3.36 41.44 23.39
N SER A 86 4.31 40.96 24.20
CA SER A 86 5.19 39.84 23.83
C SER A 86 4.40 38.56 23.53
N ARG A 87 3.41 38.22 24.38
CA ARG A 87 2.55 37.05 24.19
C ARG A 87 1.66 37.19 22.97
N LEU A 88 1.13 38.39 22.71
CA LEU A 88 0.26 38.65 21.56
C LEU A 88 1.01 38.43 20.25
N ALA A 89 2.20 39.00 20.10
CA ALA A 89 3.01 38.83 18.89
C ALA A 89 3.28 37.34 18.58
N ARG A 90 3.60 36.56 19.62
CA ARG A 90 3.78 35.09 19.50
C ARG A 90 2.48 34.36 19.17
N THR A 91 1.38 34.74 19.83
CA THR A 91 0.05 34.14 19.65
C THR A 91 -0.49 34.40 18.25
N LEU A 92 -0.37 35.63 17.74
CA LEU A 92 -0.73 36.00 16.38
C LEU A 92 0.09 35.20 15.38
N SER A 93 1.41 35.16 15.54
CA SER A 93 2.29 34.39 14.66
C SER A 93 1.86 32.92 14.57
N GLN A 94 1.69 32.23 15.71
CA GLN A 94 1.35 30.81 15.73
C GLN A 94 -0.12 30.54 15.31
N GLY A 95 -1.05 31.35 15.81
CA GLY A 95 -2.48 31.22 15.57
C GLY A 95 -2.87 31.52 14.11
N PHE A 96 -2.19 32.46 13.47
CA PHE A 96 -2.40 32.77 12.06
C PHE A 96 -1.85 31.67 11.14
N TRP A 97 -0.63 31.19 11.38
CA TRP A 97 -0.03 30.11 10.57
C TRP A 97 -0.80 28.78 10.68
N SER A 98 -1.40 28.52 11.84
CA SER A 98 -2.28 27.36 12.05
C SER A 98 -3.70 27.57 11.50
N GLY A 99 -4.06 28.78 11.07
CA GLY A 99 -5.40 29.13 10.60
C GLY A 99 -6.45 29.24 11.70
N ILE A 100 -6.07 29.13 12.96
CA ILE A 100 -6.95 29.22 14.14
C ILE A 100 -7.40 30.66 14.39
N ILE A 101 -6.52 31.64 14.13
CA ILE A 101 -6.83 33.07 14.19
C ILE A 101 -6.98 33.59 12.76
N THR A 102 -8.15 34.16 12.47
CA THR A 102 -8.52 34.61 11.13
C THR A 102 -8.32 36.12 10.95
N PRO A 103 -8.11 36.62 9.71
CA PRO A 103 -7.98 38.05 9.45
C PRO A 103 -9.14 38.92 10.00
N PRO A 104 -10.43 38.50 9.92
CA PRO A 104 -11.52 39.25 10.56
C PRO A 104 -11.36 39.41 12.08
N GLN A 105 -10.95 38.36 12.80
CA GLN A 105 -10.72 38.44 14.26
C GLN A 105 -9.57 39.40 14.61
N ILE A 106 -8.59 39.55 13.72
CA ILE A 106 -7.48 40.49 13.87
C ILE A 106 -7.97 41.92 13.64
N GLU A 107 -8.77 42.15 12.59
CA GLU A 107 -9.32 43.48 12.29
C GLU A 107 -10.28 43.96 13.38
N ASP A 108 -11.11 43.06 13.94
CA ASP A 108 -12.02 43.37 15.05
C ASP A 108 -11.31 43.86 16.33
N GLU A 109 -10.03 43.52 16.49
CA GLU A 109 -9.20 43.86 17.66
C GLU A 109 -8.01 44.78 17.31
N LYS A 110 -8.03 45.40 16.13
CA LYS A 110 -6.91 46.20 15.59
C LYS A 110 -6.40 47.29 16.53
N ASP A 111 -7.30 48.03 17.17
CA ASP A 111 -6.93 49.10 18.10
C ASP A 111 -6.20 48.54 19.33
N THR A 112 -6.67 47.41 19.86
CA THR A 112 -6.04 46.69 20.98
C THR A 112 -4.64 46.20 20.61
N ILE A 113 -4.50 45.65 19.40
CA ILE A 113 -3.24 45.14 18.85
C ILE A 113 -2.22 46.29 18.72
N GLU A 114 -2.62 47.42 18.11
CA GLU A 114 -1.72 48.56 17.90
C GLU A 114 -1.33 49.25 19.21
N ALA A 115 -2.25 49.30 20.19
CA ALA A 115 -1.96 49.79 21.53
C ALA A 115 -0.90 48.92 22.25
N LEU A 116 -1.03 47.60 22.22
CA LEU A 116 -0.07 46.68 22.82
C LEU A 116 1.30 46.72 22.15
N LYS A 117 1.34 46.85 20.82
CA LYS A 117 2.58 47.08 20.08
C LYS A 117 3.25 48.39 20.51
N SER A 118 2.49 49.48 20.55
CA SER A 118 2.99 50.80 20.93
C SER A 118 3.53 50.84 22.36
N ALA A 119 2.89 50.12 23.29
CA ALA A 119 3.32 50.01 24.68
C ALA A 119 4.71 49.35 24.83
N ALA A 120 5.12 48.52 23.87
CA ALA A 120 6.40 47.83 23.88
C ALA A 120 7.42 48.39 22.87
N LYS A 121 7.16 49.56 22.29
CA LYS A 121 7.96 50.14 21.18
C LYS A 121 9.43 50.37 21.51
N ASN A 122 9.82 50.46 22.78
CA ASN A 122 11.21 50.69 23.18
C ASN A 122 11.91 49.42 23.71
N VAL A 123 11.29 48.24 23.56
CA VAL A 123 11.86 46.97 24.03
C VAL A 123 12.29 46.14 22.81
N PRO A 124 13.60 46.06 22.48
CA PRO A 124 14.09 45.44 21.26
C PRO A 124 13.65 43.99 21.07
N GLU A 125 13.58 43.20 22.15
CA GLU A 125 13.14 41.82 22.09
C GLU A 125 11.67 41.69 21.64
N VAL A 126 10.79 42.57 22.13
CA VAL A 126 9.36 42.55 21.78
C VAL A 126 9.15 43.11 20.37
N GLN A 127 9.93 44.12 19.95
CA GLN A 127 9.95 44.57 18.57
C GLN A 127 10.32 43.43 17.60
N ARG A 128 11.30 42.59 17.96
CA ARG A 128 11.68 41.41 17.15
C ARG A 128 10.52 40.44 16.99
N LEU A 129 9.75 40.18 18.05
CA LEU A 129 8.56 39.32 18.00
C LEU A 129 7.47 39.92 17.10
N TRP A 130 7.22 41.23 17.20
CA TRP A 130 6.29 41.92 16.30
C TRP A 130 6.79 41.88 14.84
N GLY A 131 8.10 42.00 14.60
CA GLY A 131 8.68 41.82 13.27
C GLY A 131 8.41 40.42 12.67
N GLN A 132 8.44 39.37 13.50
CA GLN A 132 8.07 38.02 13.08
C GLN A 132 6.58 37.92 12.70
N TRP A 133 5.70 38.56 13.47
CA TRP A 133 4.27 38.64 13.15
C TRP A 133 4.03 39.34 11.80
N TYR A 134 4.58 40.54 11.60
CA TYR A 134 4.38 41.27 10.34
C TYR A 134 4.97 40.53 9.15
N GLY A 135 6.13 39.87 9.32
CA GLY A 135 6.70 39.01 8.28
C GLY A 135 5.89 37.73 8.02
N ALA A 136 4.99 37.34 8.90
CA ALA A 136 4.03 36.26 8.68
C ALA A 136 2.76 36.77 7.97
N GLU A 137 2.20 37.87 8.47
CA GLU A 137 1.01 38.52 7.93
C GLU A 137 1.21 39.07 6.51
N SER A 138 2.40 39.58 6.21
CA SER A 138 2.73 40.18 4.91
C SER A 138 2.89 39.16 3.78
N ARG A 139 2.97 37.86 4.09
CA ARG A 139 3.21 36.83 3.07
C ARG A 139 1.95 36.56 2.27
N SER A 140 2.07 36.57 0.95
CA SER A 140 0.94 36.24 0.09
C SER A 140 0.62 34.74 0.15
N LYS A 141 -0.62 34.38 -0.23
CA LYS A 141 -1.02 32.97 -0.35
C LYS A 141 -0.14 32.23 -1.36
N GLU A 142 0.28 32.93 -2.41
CA GLU A 142 1.14 32.42 -3.48
C GLU A 142 2.56 32.14 -2.98
N GLU A 143 3.13 33.02 -2.15
CA GLU A 143 4.45 32.80 -1.53
C GLU A 143 4.43 31.58 -0.60
N ILE A 144 3.36 31.42 0.18
CA ILE A 144 3.17 30.27 1.07
C ILE A 144 3.04 28.98 0.26
N ALA A 145 2.21 28.98 -0.78
CA ALA A 145 2.04 27.82 -1.66
C ALA A 145 3.36 27.44 -2.34
N THR A 146 4.11 28.44 -2.83
CA THR A 146 5.43 28.24 -3.45
C THR A 146 6.45 27.68 -2.46
N ALA A 147 6.46 28.17 -1.21
CA ALA A 147 7.33 27.64 -0.16
C ALA A 147 6.98 26.19 0.20
N LYS A 148 5.69 25.85 0.31
CA LYS A 148 5.23 24.47 0.57
C LYS A 148 5.58 23.53 -0.57
N ARG A 149 5.46 23.97 -1.83
CA ARG A 149 5.90 23.20 -3.00
C ARG A 149 7.41 22.96 -2.97
N ARG A 150 8.22 24.00 -2.76
CA ARG A 150 9.68 23.83 -2.62
C ARG A 150 10.07 22.87 -1.50
N LEU A 151 9.37 22.92 -0.36
CA LEU A 151 9.59 21.98 0.74
C LEU A 151 9.21 20.56 0.36
N ALA A 152 8.07 20.38 -0.31
CA ALA A 152 7.64 19.08 -0.80
C ALA A 152 8.69 18.53 -1.78
N ASP A 153 9.18 19.33 -2.72
CA ASP A 153 10.15 18.94 -3.75
C ASP A 153 11.57 18.66 -3.22
N LEU A 154 11.83 18.87 -1.92
CA LEU A 154 13.11 18.49 -1.33
C LEU A 154 13.27 16.96 -1.36
N PRO A 155 14.42 16.44 -1.85
CA PRO A 155 14.67 15.01 -1.83
C PRO A 155 14.54 14.43 -0.44
N ILE A 156 13.66 13.44 -0.28
CA ILE A 156 13.55 12.67 0.95
C ILE A 156 14.77 11.76 1.02
N PHE A 157 15.70 12.07 1.93
CA PHE A 157 16.92 11.30 2.07
C PHE A 157 16.60 9.88 2.56
N LYS A 158 16.71 8.92 1.64
CA LYS A 158 16.59 7.50 1.89
C LYS A 158 17.73 6.78 1.19
N ARG A 159 18.29 5.77 1.84
CA ARG A 159 19.40 5.02 1.29
C ARG A 159 18.87 3.84 0.50
N THR A 160 18.99 3.89 -0.82
CA THR A 160 18.66 2.75 -1.69
C THR A 160 19.87 1.82 -1.82
N PHE A 161 19.61 0.52 -1.91
CA PHE A 161 20.67 -0.47 -2.15
C PHE A 161 21.15 -0.46 -3.62
N SER A 162 20.23 -0.13 -4.55
CA SER A 162 20.46 -0.02 -5.98
C SER A 162 20.42 1.44 -6.45
N SER A 163 21.21 1.75 -7.49
CA SER A 163 21.15 3.02 -8.23
C SER A 163 20.02 3.08 -9.26
N HIS A 164 19.36 1.95 -9.54
CA HIS A 164 18.29 1.85 -10.54
C HIS A 164 16.95 1.47 -9.88
N PRO A 165 15.81 1.96 -10.39
CA PRO A 165 14.49 1.51 -9.97
C PRO A 165 14.33 0.01 -10.17
N GLU A 166 13.95 -0.70 -9.11
CA GLU A 166 13.70 -2.13 -9.18
C GLU A 166 12.49 -2.41 -10.07
N TYR A 167 12.54 -3.49 -10.85
CA TYR A 167 11.42 -3.94 -11.69
C TYR A 167 10.86 -5.24 -11.15
N ILE A 168 9.78 -5.15 -10.38
CA ILE A 168 9.07 -6.34 -9.88
C ILE A 168 7.98 -6.68 -10.90
N SER A 169 8.28 -7.59 -11.81
CA SER A 169 7.40 -7.96 -12.92
C SER A 169 6.31 -8.96 -12.53
N ILE A 170 6.48 -9.67 -11.40
CA ILE A 170 5.55 -10.66 -10.89
C ILE A 170 5.40 -10.51 -9.38
N GLY A 171 4.16 -10.44 -8.89
CA GLY A 171 3.85 -10.30 -7.47
C GLY A 171 4.26 -11.52 -6.66
N HIS A 172 4.75 -11.27 -5.44
CA HIS A 172 5.23 -12.32 -4.53
C HIS A 172 4.40 -12.46 -3.25
N ASP A 173 3.49 -11.52 -2.97
CA ASP A 173 2.57 -11.51 -1.84
C ASP A 173 1.16 -11.99 -2.22
N GLU A 174 0.30 -12.10 -1.20
CA GLU A 174 -1.07 -12.60 -1.34
C GLU A 174 -1.99 -11.57 -1.99
N LEU A 175 -2.88 -12.03 -2.88
CA LEU A 175 -3.82 -11.15 -3.55
C LEU A 175 -4.78 -10.48 -2.56
N LEU A 176 -4.95 -9.18 -2.75
CA LEU A 176 -5.79 -8.33 -1.93
C LEU A 176 -7.03 -7.88 -2.72
N ASN A 177 -8.20 -7.97 -2.12
CA ASN A 177 -9.33 -7.10 -2.42
C ASN A 177 -9.40 -5.98 -1.36
N ILE A 178 -9.14 -4.74 -1.77
CA ILE A 178 -9.05 -3.57 -0.87
C ILE A 178 -10.32 -3.27 -0.06
N VAL A 179 -11.46 -3.83 -0.48
CA VAL A 179 -12.74 -3.65 0.21
C VAL A 179 -12.87 -4.59 1.40
N ASN A 180 -12.46 -5.86 1.28
CA ASN A 180 -12.76 -6.90 2.29
C ASN A 180 -11.50 -7.52 2.94
N ASP A 181 -10.37 -7.54 2.25
CA ASP A 181 -9.17 -8.27 2.70
C ASP A 181 -8.12 -7.35 3.33
N PHE A 182 -8.49 -6.11 3.62
CA PHE A 182 -7.53 -5.05 3.92
C PHE A 182 -7.05 -5.08 5.37
N GLY A 183 -5.72 -5.04 5.54
CA GLY A 183 -5.10 -5.04 6.86
C GLY A 183 -4.92 -6.46 7.42
N GLY A 184 -4.56 -6.57 8.71
CA GLY A 184 -4.27 -7.86 9.37
C GLY A 184 -5.49 -8.47 10.06
N SER A 185 -6.55 -7.69 10.21
CA SER A 185 -7.83 -8.04 10.83
C SER A 185 -8.96 -7.89 9.82
N ASP A 186 -10.06 -8.64 9.99
CA ASP A 186 -11.28 -8.55 9.17
C ASP A 186 -11.87 -7.13 9.25
N ASP A 187 -11.43 -6.25 8.33
CA ASP A 187 -11.78 -4.84 8.27
C ASP A 187 -12.40 -4.49 6.91
N PRO A 188 -13.63 -4.96 6.64
CA PRO A 188 -14.31 -4.63 5.40
C PRO A 188 -14.86 -3.19 5.39
N ILE A 189 -14.87 -2.55 4.23
CA ILE A 189 -15.67 -1.33 4.03
C ILE A 189 -17.11 -1.73 3.68
N TYR A 190 -18.05 -1.37 4.54
CA TYR A 190 -19.48 -1.53 4.30
C TYR A 190 -20.01 -0.41 3.41
N LEU A 191 -19.83 -0.53 2.08
CA LEU A 191 -20.20 0.50 1.09
C LEU A 191 -21.71 0.83 1.11
N ASP A 192 -22.56 -0.08 1.55
CA ASP A 192 -24.00 0.13 1.72
C ASP A 192 -24.35 1.11 2.85
N ARG A 193 -23.44 1.28 3.82
CA ARG A 193 -23.59 2.18 4.98
C ARG A 193 -23.00 3.57 4.77
N LEU A 194 -22.28 3.78 3.66
CA LEU A 194 -21.68 5.06 3.34
C LEU A 194 -22.72 6.07 2.86
N THR A 195 -22.52 7.34 3.20
CA THR A 195 -23.34 8.46 2.71
C THR A 195 -23.15 8.65 1.20
N SER A 196 -24.11 9.31 0.55
CA SER A 196 -24.00 9.63 -0.88
C SER A 196 -22.75 10.47 -1.22
N SER A 197 -22.29 11.31 -0.29
CA SER A 197 -21.07 12.11 -0.49
C SER A 197 -19.80 11.24 -0.41
N GLN A 198 -19.75 10.29 0.52
CA GLN A 198 -18.64 9.34 0.61
C GLN A 198 -18.59 8.44 -0.63
N LEU A 199 -19.73 7.92 -1.08
CA LEU A 199 -19.83 7.07 -2.27
C LEU A 199 -19.38 7.76 -3.57
N LYS A 200 -19.53 9.09 -3.67
CA LYS A 200 -19.07 9.89 -4.82
C LYS A 200 -17.56 10.09 -4.89
N ASN A 201 -16.87 9.89 -3.78
CA ASN A 201 -15.48 10.27 -3.59
C ASN A 201 -14.64 9.09 -3.05
N LEU A 202 -14.97 7.86 -3.43
CA LEU A 202 -14.15 6.71 -3.05
C LEU A 202 -12.81 6.77 -3.77
N ALA A 203 -11.73 6.82 -3.02
CA ALA A 203 -10.38 6.91 -3.55
C ALA A 203 -9.47 5.89 -2.88
N PHE A 204 -8.77 5.12 -3.68
CA PHE A 204 -7.85 4.08 -3.23
C PHE A 204 -6.49 4.26 -3.89
N MET A 205 -5.43 4.03 -3.14
CA MET A 205 -4.07 4.11 -3.65
C MET A 205 -3.37 2.76 -3.54
N PHE A 206 -2.62 2.41 -4.59
CA PHE A 206 -1.71 1.28 -4.59
C PHE A 206 -0.31 1.81 -4.87
N ALA A 207 0.67 1.48 -4.01
CA ALA A 207 2.06 1.84 -4.20
C ALA A 207 2.94 0.59 -4.30
N GLY A 208 3.92 0.60 -5.21
CA GLY A 208 4.67 -0.62 -5.56
C GLY A 208 3.73 -1.60 -6.26
N VAL A 209 3.26 -1.19 -7.44
CA VAL A 209 2.13 -1.83 -8.13
C VAL A 209 2.52 -3.20 -8.67
N GLY A 210 3.75 -3.35 -9.15
CA GLY A 210 4.29 -4.61 -9.65
C GLY A 210 3.56 -5.14 -10.89
N ASP A 211 2.75 -6.19 -10.71
CA ASP A 211 1.92 -6.79 -11.76
C ASP A 211 0.42 -6.42 -11.63
N ALA A 212 0.10 -5.47 -10.76
CA ALA A 212 -1.24 -4.99 -10.47
C ALA A 212 -2.22 -6.06 -9.93
N HIS A 213 -1.74 -7.19 -9.39
CA HIS A 213 -2.62 -8.25 -8.87
C HIS A 213 -3.60 -7.75 -7.80
N HIS A 214 -3.14 -6.88 -6.88
CA HIS A 214 -4.02 -6.26 -5.87
C HIS A 214 -5.06 -5.32 -6.49
N VAL A 215 -4.71 -4.66 -7.60
CA VAL A 215 -5.62 -3.74 -8.32
C VAL A 215 -6.74 -4.56 -8.97
N PHE A 216 -6.38 -5.64 -9.68
CA PHE A 216 -7.35 -6.54 -10.30
C PHE A 216 -8.24 -7.25 -9.26
N GLY A 217 -7.66 -7.76 -8.17
CA GLY A 217 -8.43 -8.33 -7.06
C GLY A 217 -9.40 -7.33 -6.43
N SER A 218 -8.98 -6.06 -6.30
CA SER A 218 -9.82 -4.97 -5.79
C SER A 218 -10.94 -4.57 -6.76
N ILE A 219 -10.71 -4.62 -8.08
CA ILE A 219 -11.77 -4.42 -9.09
C ILE A 219 -12.85 -5.49 -8.95
N ILE A 220 -12.46 -6.76 -8.81
CA ILE A 220 -13.39 -7.88 -8.58
C ILE A 220 -14.23 -7.63 -7.33
N GLY A 221 -13.58 -7.32 -6.21
CA GLY A 221 -14.23 -7.04 -4.94
C GLY A 221 -15.26 -5.91 -5.02
N LEU A 222 -14.87 -4.78 -5.60
CA LEU A 222 -15.76 -3.64 -5.82
C LEU A 222 -16.94 -3.98 -6.72
N GLY A 223 -16.70 -4.72 -7.81
CA GLY A 223 -17.77 -5.17 -8.71
C GLY A 223 -18.84 -5.98 -7.97
N LYS A 224 -18.42 -6.92 -7.11
CA LYS A 224 -19.33 -7.75 -6.32
C LYS A 224 -20.13 -6.94 -5.30
N VAL A 225 -19.50 -6.00 -4.60
CA VAL A 225 -20.19 -5.15 -3.61
C VAL A 225 -21.12 -4.16 -4.32
N TYR A 226 -20.65 -3.50 -5.39
CA TYR A 226 -21.46 -2.57 -6.18
C TYR A 226 -22.71 -3.22 -6.75
N ALA A 227 -22.62 -4.47 -7.24
CA ALA A 227 -23.77 -5.19 -7.77
C ALA A 227 -24.93 -5.31 -6.75
N LYS A 228 -24.61 -5.39 -5.46
CA LYS A 228 -25.56 -5.52 -4.34
C LYS A 228 -26.10 -4.18 -3.82
N LEU A 229 -25.53 -3.04 -4.23
CA LEU A 229 -26.00 -1.72 -3.79
C LEU A 229 -27.40 -1.40 -4.32
N THR A 230 -28.13 -0.60 -3.54
CA THR A 230 -29.42 -0.02 -3.97
C THR A 230 -29.22 0.90 -5.17
N GLN A 231 -30.28 1.13 -5.95
CA GLN A 231 -30.20 2.01 -7.13
C GLN A 231 -29.79 3.45 -6.76
N ALA A 232 -30.25 3.94 -5.61
CA ALA A 232 -29.85 5.24 -5.07
C ALA A 232 -28.34 5.30 -4.79
N ASN A 233 -27.78 4.27 -4.15
CA ASN A 233 -26.34 4.20 -3.88
C ASN A 233 -25.52 4.05 -5.16
N LYS A 234 -25.97 3.21 -6.12
CA LYS A 234 -25.33 3.04 -7.44
C LYS A 234 -25.23 4.35 -8.21
N SER A 235 -26.26 5.20 -8.14
CA SER A 235 -26.24 6.50 -8.83
C SER A 235 -25.14 7.44 -8.32
N ASN A 236 -24.85 7.38 -7.00
CA ASN A 236 -23.86 8.20 -6.34
C ASN A 236 -22.47 7.55 -6.25
N PHE A 237 -22.34 6.28 -6.62
CA PHE A 237 -21.06 5.58 -6.58
C PHE A 237 -20.10 6.13 -7.65
N GLN A 238 -18.87 6.45 -7.24
CA GLN A 238 -17.71 6.69 -8.09
C GLN A 238 -16.45 6.25 -7.34
N VAL A 239 -15.56 5.53 -8.03
CA VAL A 239 -14.28 5.08 -7.46
C VAL A 239 -13.09 5.50 -8.32
N HIS A 240 -12.03 5.94 -7.65
CA HIS A 240 -10.77 6.32 -8.26
C HIS A 240 -9.62 5.51 -7.66
N PHE A 241 -8.87 4.82 -8.50
CA PHE A 241 -7.65 4.11 -8.14
C PHE A 241 -6.44 4.92 -8.62
N THR A 242 -5.53 5.26 -7.71
CA THR A 242 -4.25 5.88 -8.05
C THR A 242 -3.13 4.87 -7.81
N LEU A 243 -2.49 4.45 -8.91
CA LEU A 243 -1.38 3.50 -8.93
C LEU A 243 -0.08 4.29 -8.98
N VAL A 244 0.77 4.13 -7.97
CA VAL A 244 2.05 4.82 -7.85
C VAL A 244 3.19 3.82 -7.92
N ASP A 245 4.05 3.97 -8.92
CA ASP A 245 5.25 3.16 -9.07
C ASP A 245 6.42 4.03 -9.52
N ILE A 246 7.63 3.62 -9.15
CA ILE A 246 8.87 4.30 -9.57
C ILE A 246 9.37 3.80 -10.93
N ASN A 247 8.86 2.66 -11.39
CA ASN A 247 9.34 2.01 -12.59
C ASN A 247 8.33 2.13 -13.75
N PRO A 248 8.70 2.80 -14.86
CA PRO A 248 7.80 2.96 -16.01
C PRO A 248 7.48 1.64 -16.71
N THR A 249 8.38 0.64 -16.62
CA THR A 249 8.23 -0.68 -17.25
C THR A 249 7.06 -1.45 -16.64
N VAL A 250 6.79 -1.27 -15.34
CA VAL A 250 5.59 -1.79 -14.65
C VAL A 250 4.33 -1.31 -15.36
N PHE A 251 4.21 0.01 -15.57
CA PHE A 251 3.04 0.59 -16.22
C PHE A 251 2.92 0.20 -17.70
N ALA A 252 4.03 0.08 -18.44
CA ALA A 252 3.98 -0.43 -19.80
C ALA A 252 3.37 -1.84 -19.88
N ARG A 253 3.72 -2.71 -18.91
CA ARG A 253 3.22 -4.09 -18.84
C ARG A 253 1.76 -4.12 -18.43
N ASP A 254 1.41 -3.41 -17.37
CA ASP A 254 0.04 -3.34 -16.86
C ASP A 254 -0.91 -2.74 -17.88
N LEU A 255 -0.50 -1.70 -18.62
CA LEU A 255 -1.31 -1.14 -19.71
C LEU A 255 -1.54 -2.16 -20.83
N CYS A 256 -0.55 -2.99 -21.20
CA CYS A 256 -0.76 -4.07 -22.18
C CYS A 256 -1.81 -5.08 -21.68
N ILE A 257 -1.74 -5.48 -20.41
CA ILE A 257 -2.70 -6.37 -19.75
C ILE A 257 -4.09 -5.73 -19.73
N MET A 258 -4.20 -4.46 -19.35
CA MET A 258 -5.45 -3.71 -19.33
C MET A 258 -6.06 -3.53 -20.72
N LEU A 259 -5.24 -3.42 -21.77
CA LEU A 259 -5.71 -3.39 -23.16
C LEU A 259 -6.27 -4.75 -23.63
N LEU A 260 -5.64 -5.86 -23.24
CA LEU A 260 -6.16 -7.21 -23.48
C LEU A 260 -7.51 -7.42 -22.77
N LEU A 261 -7.63 -6.98 -21.52
CA LEU A 261 -8.89 -6.98 -20.76
C LEU A 261 -9.96 -6.11 -21.43
N ASN A 262 -9.58 -4.92 -21.91
CA ASN A 262 -10.50 -4.04 -22.62
C ASN A 262 -10.96 -4.63 -23.96
N ASP A 263 -10.09 -5.36 -24.66
CA ASP A 263 -10.45 -6.10 -25.86
C ASP A 263 -11.51 -7.17 -25.56
N LEU A 264 -11.34 -7.97 -24.48
CA LEU A 264 -12.34 -8.93 -24.03
C LEU A 264 -13.66 -8.26 -23.59
N LEU A 265 -13.59 -7.06 -23.03
CA LEU A 265 -14.76 -6.29 -22.58
C LEU A 265 -15.57 -5.70 -23.74
N THR A 266 -14.92 -5.27 -24.82
CA THR A 266 -15.54 -4.37 -25.82
C THR A 266 -15.65 -4.95 -27.22
N LYS A 267 -14.77 -5.89 -27.60
CA LYS A 267 -14.75 -6.44 -28.95
C LYS A 267 -15.66 -7.65 -29.06
N LYS A 268 -16.38 -7.73 -30.18
CA LYS A 268 -17.00 -8.97 -30.62
C LYS A 268 -15.91 -9.84 -31.26
N MET A 269 -15.59 -10.96 -30.64
CA MET A 269 -14.48 -11.84 -31.04
C MET A 269 -15.01 -13.21 -31.44
N SER A 270 -14.31 -13.88 -32.36
CA SER A 270 -14.54 -15.31 -32.59
C SER A 270 -14.13 -16.12 -31.35
N SER A 271 -14.62 -17.35 -31.21
CA SER A 271 -14.21 -18.23 -30.09
C SER A 271 -12.69 -18.44 -30.08
N SER A 272 -12.07 -18.55 -31.27
CA SER A 272 -10.62 -18.74 -31.40
C SER A 272 -9.85 -17.48 -30.98
N ASP A 273 -10.30 -16.29 -31.38
CA ASP A 273 -9.64 -15.04 -31.01
C ASP A 273 -9.78 -14.75 -29.52
N LYS A 274 -10.93 -15.11 -28.92
CA LYS A 274 -11.14 -15.00 -27.47
C LYS A 274 -10.14 -15.90 -26.73
N GLN A 275 -10.06 -17.17 -27.10
CA GLN A 275 -9.15 -18.13 -26.47
C GLN A 275 -7.68 -17.72 -26.63
N LEU A 276 -7.28 -17.21 -27.81
CA LEU A 276 -5.93 -16.68 -28.03
C LEU A 276 -5.67 -15.44 -27.14
N THR A 277 -6.66 -14.57 -26.94
CA THR A 277 -6.53 -13.39 -26.10
C THR A 277 -6.42 -13.75 -24.62
N GLU A 278 -7.21 -14.71 -24.13
CA GLU A 278 -7.12 -15.27 -22.78
C GLU A 278 -5.76 -15.97 -22.55
N ALA A 279 -5.31 -16.77 -23.51
CA ALA A 279 -3.99 -17.41 -23.45
C ALA A 279 -2.86 -16.36 -23.45
N THR A 280 -2.94 -15.33 -24.30
CA THR A 280 -1.93 -14.26 -24.33
C THR A 280 -1.88 -13.52 -22.99
N LEU A 281 -3.04 -13.20 -22.42
CA LEU A 281 -3.14 -12.55 -21.11
C LEU A 281 -2.45 -13.39 -20.02
N PHE A 282 -2.74 -14.69 -19.96
CA PHE A 282 -2.09 -15.63 -19.04
C PHE A 282 -0.57 -15.70 -19.23
N TYR A 283 -0.09 -15.91 -20.45
CA TYR A 283 1.35 -16.06 -20.71
C TYR A 283 2.13 -14.77 -20.45
N VAL A 284 1.57 -13.60 -20.77
CA VAL A 284 2.18 -12.31 -20.44
C VAL A 284 2.25 -12.11 -18.93
N TYR A 285 1.22 -12.56 -18.21
CA TYR A 285 1.10 -12.37 -16.78
C TYR A 285 2.01 -13.31 -15.96
N ALA A 286 2.03 -14.60 -16.29
CA ALA A 286 2.57 -15.63 -15.39
C ALA A 286 3.82 -16.35 -15.92
N ALA A 287 4.16 -16.24 -17.21
CA ALA A 287 5.13 -17.13 -17.85
C ALA A 287 6.40 -16.42 -18.34
N VAL A 288 7.54 -17.12 -18.24
CA VAL A 288 8.84 -16.65 -18.76
C VAL A 288 8.94 -16.80 -20.28
N ILE A 289 8.32 -17.84 -20.82
CA ILE A 289 8.26 -18.13 -22.26
C ILE A 289 6.81 -18.38 -22.68
N MET A 290 6.50 -18.15 -23.95
CA MET A 290 5.15 -18.27 -24.47
C MET A 290 5.10 -18.81 -25.91
N PRO A 291 3.97 -19.42 -26.33
CA PRO A 291 3.77 -19.83 -27.72
C PRO A 291 3.88 -18.63 -28.69
N GLU A 292 4.39 -18.87 -29.90
CA GLU A 292 4.59 -17.82 -30.90
C GLU A 292 3.33 -17.03 -31.24
N MET A 293 2.17 -17.69 -31.27
CA MET A 293 0.87 -17.02 -31.48
C MET A 293 0.56 -16.00 -30.38
N CYS A 294 0.83 -16.34 -29.11
CA CYS A 294 0.63 -15.45 -27.97
C CYS A 294 1.63 -14.29 -28.01
N HIS A 295 2.89 -14.56 -28.37
CA HIS A 295 3.92 -13.54 -28.53
C HIS A 295 3.55 -12.52 -29.61
N ASN A 296 3.11 -13.00 -30.78
CA ASN A 296 2.70 -12.12 -31.88
C ASN A 296 1.50 -11.26 -31.47
N ARG A 297 0.54 -11.84 -30.73
CA ARG A 297 -0.59 -11.09 -30.17
C ARG A 297 -0.15 -10.05 -29.15
N PHE A 298 0.78 -10.38 -28.25
CA PHE A 298 1.35 -9.42 -27.30
C PHE A 298 2.05 -8.25 -28.01
N LEU A 299 2.91 -8.51 -28.99
CA LEU A 299 3.59 -7.46 -29.75
C LEU A 299 2.61 -6.56 -30.52
N GLN A 300 1.51 -7.12 -31.05
CA GLN A 300 0.45 -6.31 -31.65
C GLN A 300 -0.19 -5.36 -30.64
N VAL A 301 -0.42 -5.82 -29.40
CA VAL A 301 -0.96 -4.99 -28.31
C VAL A 301 0.05 -3.92 -27.89
N ALA A 302 1.32 -4.27 -27.72
CA ALA A 302 2.37 -3.31 -27.34
C ALA A 302 2.54 -2.20 -28.39
N ARG A 303 2.56 -2.55 -29.69
CA ARG A 303 2.61 -1.56 -30.79
C ARG A 303 1.38 -0.68 -30.83
N LYS A 304 0.18 -1.28 -30.72
CA LYS A 304 -1.08 -0.53 -30.64
C LYS A 304 -1.09 0.42 -29.44
N LEU A 305 -0.58 -0.01 -28.29
CA LEU A 305 -0.47 0.84 -27.11
C LEU A 305 0.49 2.01 -27.37
N SER A 306 1.65 1.77 -27.98
CA SER A 306 2.60 2.82 -28.37
C SER A 306 1.94 3.85 -29.28
N ASP A 307 1.23 3.41 -30.32
CA ASP A 307 0.47 4.30 -31.23
C ASP A 307 -0.60 5.11 -30.49
N ASN A 308 -1.36 4.45 -29.62
CA ASN A 308 -2.42 5.07 -28.82
C ASN A 308 -1.86 6.13 -27.86
N LEU A 309 -0.71 5.88 -27.22
CA LEU A 309 -0.06 6.81 -26.30
C LEU A 309 0.59 8.00 -27.02
N ARG A 310 1.08 7.79 -28.26
CA ARG A 310 1.64 8.87 -29.11
C ARG A 310 0.58 9.77 -29.74
N SER A 311 -0.68 9.33 -29.74
CA SER A 311 -1.82 10.10 -30.20
C SER A 311 -2.01 11.38 -29.35
N LYS A 312 -2.57 12.44 -29.95
CA LYS A 312 -2.87 13.70 -29.24
C LYS A 312 -4.37 14.02 -29.34
N PRO A 313 -5.16 13.88 -28.25
CA PRO A 313 -4.78 13.30 -26.95
C PRO A 313 -4.54 11.78 -27.03
N PRO A 314 -3.85 11.17 -26.04
CA PRO A 314 -3.68 9.73 -25.96
C PRO A 314 -5.01 8.98 -26.00
N GLN A 315 -5.08 7.90 -26.78
CA GLN A 315 -6.30 7.11 -26.99
C GLN A 315 -6.32 5.88 -26.08
N LEU A 316 -6.78 6.06 -24.84
CA LEU A 316 -6.90 4.99 -23.85
C LEU A 316 -8.37 4.63 -23.58
N PRO A 317 -8.65 3.40 -23.08
CA PRO A 317 -9.96 3.10 -22.52
C PRO A 317 -10.40 4.18 -21.53
N ALA A 318 -11.69 4.56 -21.56
CA ALA A 318 -12.19 5.71 -20.79
C ALA A 318 -12.03 5.61 -19.26
N TRP A 319 -11.75 4.41 -18.75
CA TRP A 319 -11.51 4.15 -17.33
C TRP A 319 -10.02 4.21 -16.96
N ILE A 320 -9.11 4.47 -17.91
CA ILE A 320 -7.65 4.55 -17.69
C ILE A 320 -7.18 5.98 -17.92
N HIS A 321 -6.34 6.47 -17.01
CA HIS A 321 -5.60 7.72 -17.14
C HIS A 321 -4.10 7.45 -16.92
N VAL A 322 -3.25 8.05 -17.74
CA VAL A 322 -1.79 8.01 -17.59
C VAL A 322 -1.30 9.45 -17.51
N ASP A 323 -0.54 9.77 -16.47
CA ASP A 323 0.04 11.10 -16.32
C ASP A 323 1.00 11.42 -17.49
N SER A 324 0.98 12.66 -17.97
CA SER A 324 1.79 13.09 -19.11
C SER A 324 3.30 12.90 -18.90
N ILE A 325 3.79 13.00 -17.66
CA ILE A 325 5.20 12.81 -17.30
C ILE A 325 5.60 11.33 -17.45
N ALA A 326 4.65 10.41 -17.26
CA ALA A 326 4.89 8.98 -17.40
C ALA A 326 4.94 8.51 -18.86
N LEU A 327 4.41 9.29 -19.82
CA LEU A 327 4.28 8.86 -21.22
C LEU A 327 5.62 8.54 -21.89
N PRO A 328 6.65 9.43 -21.90
CA PRO A 328 7.90 9.12 -22.57
C PRO A 328 8.61 7.84 -22.06
N PRO A 329 8.82 7.64 -20.75
CA PRO A 329 9.52 6.43 -20.29
C PRO A 329 8.69 5.14 -20.43
N ILE A 330 7.35 5.22 -20.44
CA ILE A 330 6.50 4.07 -20.81
C ILE A 330 6.72 3.71 -22.29
N LEU A 331 6.78 4.70 -23.18
CA LEU A 331 7.04 4.48 -24.61
C LEU A 331 8.42 3.84 -24.83
N ASP A 332 9.45 4.26 -24.11
CA ASP A 332 10.78 3.65 -24.19
C ASP A 332 10.74 2.14 -23.86
N SER A 333 9.94 1.74 -22.86
CA SER A 333 9.74 0.34 -22.48
C SER A 333 9.03 -0.46 -23.58
N LEU A 334 7.97 0.12 -24.17
CA LEU A 334 7.21 -0.52 -25.24
C LEU A 334 8.04 -0.68 -26.52
N ASP A 335 8.77 0.38 -26.89
CA ASP A 335 9.65 0.37 -28.05
C ASP A 335 10.71 -0.73 -27.87
N PHE A 336 11.35 -0.80 -26.70
CA PHE A 336 12.32 -1.83 -26.35
C PHE A 336 11.80 -3.26 -26.56
N TRP A 337 10.58 -3.57 -26.11
CA TRP A 337 9.99 -4.91 -26.29
C TRP A 337 9.64 -5.25 -27.74
N THR A 338 9.44 -4.24 -28.58
CA THR A 338 9.06 -4.43 -29.98
C THR A 338 10.25 -4.51 -30.94
N LEU A 339 11.48 -4.28 -30.45
CA LEU A 339 12.70 -4.50 -31.20
C LEU A 339 12.88 -6.00 -31.51
N GLU A 340 13.39 -6.32 -32.70
CA GLU A 340 13.59 -7.71 -33.14
C GLU A 340 14.67 -8.45 -32.34
N MET A 341 15.46 -7.75 -31.51
CA MET A 341 16.62 -8.32 -30.84
C MET A 341 16.54 -8.17 -29.32
N LEU A 342 15.76 -9.05 -28.67
CA LEU A 342 16.13 -9.45 -27.31
C LEU A 342 17.44 -10.25 -27.40
N PRO A 343 18.41 -10.03 -26.52
CA PRO A 343 19.75 -10.64 -26.62
C PRO A 343 19.76 -12.17 -26.38
N ARG A 344 18.61 -12.81 -26.20
CA ARG A 344 18.48 -14.19 -25.73
C ARG A 344 17.40 -14.94 -26.51
N SER A 345 17.65 -16.22 -26.79
CA SER A 345 16.67 -17.17 -27.32
C SER A 345 16.10 -18.03 -26.19
N VAL A 346 14.95 -18.69 -26.41
CA VAL A 346 14.42 -19.66 -25.44
C VAL A 346 15.46 -20.75 -25.13
N ALA A 347 16.12 -21.28 -26.16
CA ALA A 347 17.21 -22.25 -25.99
C ALA A 347 18.32 -21.76 -25.04
N SER A 348 18.68 -20.47 -25.12
CA SER A 348 19.75 -19.90 -24.29
C SER A 348 19.38 -19.75 -22.81
N ILE A 349 18.10 -19.58 -22.48
CA ILE A 349 17.63 -19.40 -21.09
C ILE A 349 16.95 -20.63 -20.50
N PHE A 350 16.69 -21.66 -21.31
CA PHE A 350 15.84 -22.80 -20.95
C PHE A 350 16.26 -23.48 -19.64
N SER A 351 17.57 -23.68 -19.44
CA SER A 351 18.11 -24.28 -18.21
C SER A 351 18.04 -23.35 -17.00
N SER A 352 18.03 -22.03 -17.21
CA SER A 352 17.93 -21.01 -16.17
C SER A 352 16.50 -20.74 -15.72
N ILE A 353 15.49 -21.16 -16.49
CA ILE A 353 14.09 -21.02 -16.07
C ILE A 353 13.88 -21.86 -14.80
N PRO A 354 13.47 -21.25 -13.68
CA PRO A 354 13.27 -21.95 -12.43
C PRO A 354 12.26 -23.09 -12.61
N CYS A 355 12.57 -24.25 -12.03
CA CYS A 355 11.55 -25.24 -11.76
C CYS A 355 10.84 -24.86 -10.46
N PRO A 356 9.53 -25.11 -10.33
CA PRO A 356 8.89 -25.10 -9.03
C PRO A 356 9.64 -26.07 -8.08
N THR A 357 10.36 -25.54 -7.09
CA THR A 357 11.04 -26.34 -6.08
C THR A 357 10.03 -26.68 -4.97
N ARG A 358 9.94 -27.95 -4.59
CA ARG A 358 9.07 -28.41 -3.47
C ARG A 358 9.39 -27.74 -2.12
N GLN A 359 10.54 -27.05 -2.02
CA GLN A 359 11.15 -26.58 -0.77
C GLN A 359 10.58 -25.27 -0.18
N ASN A 360 9.78 -24.49 -0.92
CA ASN A 360 9.28 -23.20 -0.42
C ASN A 360 8.00 -23.30 0.44
N ARG A 361 7.56 -24.50 0.80
CA ARG A 361 6.49 -24.69 1.80
C ARG A 361 7.10 -24.65 3.20
N SER A 362 6.70 -23.67 4.00
CA SER A 362 7.14 -23.41 5.38
C SER A 362 6.72 -24.47 6.42
N SER A 363 6.39 -25.70 6.01
CA SER A 363 6.03 -26.79 6.92
C SER A 363 7.07 -27.92 6.85
N PRO A 364 7.74 -28.29 7.95
CA PRO A 364 8.79 -29.33 7.98
C PRO A 364 8.29 -30.77 7.79
N ILE A 365 7.04 -30.97 7.35
CA ILE A 365 6.41 -32.30 7.19
C ILE A 365 6.44 -32.77 5.71
N THR A 366 6.94 -31.96 4.78
CA THR A 366 6.48 -32.03 3.38
C THR A 366 7.24 -32.94 2.41
N ASP A 367 8.39 -33.51 2.79
CA ASP A 367 9.25 -34.21 1.83
C ASP A 367 8.95 -35.72 1.65
N ALA A 368 8.03 -36.31 2.43
CA ALA A 368 8.05 -37.76 2.62
C ALA A 368 7.04 -38.64 1.86
N MET A 369 5.93 -38.16 1.27
CA MET A 369 4.91 -39.11 0.74
C MET A 369 4.22 -38.64 -0.55
N ASP A 370 4.64 -39.16 -1.71
CA ASP A 370 3.77 -39.22 -2.88
C ASP A 370 2.62 -40.22 -2.55
N PRO A 371 1.35 -39.79 -2.52
CA PRO A 371 0.24 -40.66 -2.20
C PRO A 371 0.13 -41.85 -3.15
N ARG A 372 0.62 -41.75 -4.40
CA ARG A 372 0.70 -42.89 -5.32
C ARG A 372 1.70 -43.92 -4.83
N LEU A 373 2.92 -43.50 -4.49
CA LEU A 373 3.96 -44.39 -3.98
C LEU A 373 3.54 -45.03 -2.66
N LEU A 374 2.91 -44.26 -1.78
CA LEU A 374 2.36 -44.77 -0.53
C LEU A 374 1.30 -45.84 -0.79
N LEU A 375 0.25 -45.51 -1.55
CA LEU A 375 -0.86 -46.44 -1.82
C LEU A 375 -0.40 -47.67 -2.62
N ASN A 376 0.62 -47.53 -3.48
CA ASN A 376 1.26 -48.64 -4.20
C ASN A 376 2.08 -49.56 -3.29
N SER A 377 2.60 -49.04 -2.18
CA SER A 377 3.40 -49.82 -1.21
C SER A 377 2.54 -50.60 -0.21
N LEU A 378 1.24 -50.33 -0.15
CA LEU A 378 0.32 -51.00 0.76
C LEU A 378 -0.06 -52.40 0.26
N SER A 379 -0.15 -53.36 1.19
CA SER A 379 -0.80 -54.64 0.89
C SER A 379 -2.27 -54.44 0.55
N GLU A 380 -2.89 -55.40 -0.14
CA GLU A 380 -4.28 -55.28 -0.61
C GLU A 380 -5.30 -54.96 0.51
N GLU A 381 -5.10 -55.48 1.72
CA GLU A 381 -5.98 -55.19 2.88
C GLU A 381 -5.72 -53.82 3.51
N GLN A 382 -4.47 -53.38 3.53
CA GLN A 382 -4.12 -52.04 3.97
C GLN A 382 -4.64 -51.01 2.99
N LEU A 383 -4.54 -51.27 1.69
CA LEU A 383 -5.13 -50.45 0.64
C LEU A 383 -6.66 -50.41 0.77
N ALA A 384 -7.30 -51.57 0.97
CA ALA A 384 -8.74 -51.64 1.18
C ALA A 384 -9.21 -50.78 2.35
N SER A 385 -8.47 -50.80 3.46
CA SER A 385 -8.76 -50.01 4.65
C SER A 385 -8.51 -48.51 4.42
N ALA A 386 -7.41 -48.16 3.76
CA ALA A 386 -7.04 -46.76 3.50
C ALA A 386 -8.00 -46.04 2.56
N VAL A 387 -8.58 -46.75 1.57
CA VAL A 387 -9.50 -46.14 0.59
C VAL A 387 -10.98 -46.27 0.98
N ALA A 388 -11.31 -47.03 2.02
CA ALA A 388 -12.69 -47.32 2.43
C ALA A 388 -13.51 -46.06 2.76
N GLU A 389 -12.91 -45.07 3.39
CA GLU A 389 -13.57 -43.81 3.75
C GLU A 389 -14.06 -43.01 2.53
N TYR A 390 -13.45 -43.23 1.37
CA TYR A 390 -13.74 -42.53 0.11
C TYR A 390 -14.69 -43.30 -0.81
N MET A 391 -15.12 -44.50 -0.38
CA MET A 391 -15.92 -45.41 -1.19
C MET A 391 -17.35 -45.53 -0.66
N PRO A 392 -18.35 -45.49 -1.55
CA PRO A 392 -19.77 -45.52 -1.15
C PRO A 392 -20.25 -46.91 -0.71
N THR A 393 -19.45 -47.95 -0.95
CA THR A 393 -19.77 -49.35 -0.63
C THR A 393 -18.61 -50.02 0.09
N PRO A 394 -18.86 -50.99 0.98
CA PRO A 394 -17.80 -51.74 1.65
C PRO A 394 -16.98 -52.56 0.65
N CYS A 395 -15.73 -52.85 1.02
CA CYS A 395 -14.80 -53.59 0.16
C CYS A 395 -15.32 -55.02 -0.13
N PRO A 396 -15.45 -55.43 -1.40
CA PRO A 396 -15.90 -56.78 -1.77
C PRO A 396 -15.01 -57.89 -1.21
N SER A 397 -15.58 -59.06 -0.90
CA SER A 397 -14.80 -60.18 -0.33
C SER A 397 -13.72 -60.70 -1.28
N ARG A 398 -12.70 -61.39 -0.75
CA ARG A 398 -11.65 -62.05 -1.55
C ARG A 398 -12.18 -63.10 -2.54
N HIS A 399 -13.40 -63.61 -2.32
CA HIS A 399 -14.06 -64.54 -3.23
C HIS A 399 -14.66 -63.86 -4.47
N GLN A 400 -14.59 -62.54 -4.56
CA GLN A 400 -15.04 -61.74 -5.72
C GLN A 400 -13.87 -60.90 -6.28
N PRO A 401 -12.81 -61.55 -6.81
CA PRO A 401 -11.55 -60.88 -7.12
C PRO A 401 -11.67 -59.75 -8.16
N GLN A 402 -12.54 -59.93 -9.17
CA GLN A 402 -12.75 -58.90 -10.21
C GLN A 402 -13.46 -57.64 -9.66
N GLN A 403 -14.48 -57.82 -8.82
CA GLN A 403 -15.20 -56.70 -8.20
C GLN A 403 -14.33 -56.00 -7.16
N ARG A 404 -13.55 -56.77 -6.38
CA ARG A 404 -12.61 -56.24 -5.40
C ARG A 404 -11.48 -55.44 -6.08
N ALA A 405 -10.89 -55.94 -7.15
CA ALA A 405 -9.85 -55.23 -7.91
C ALA A 405 -10.37 -53.92 -8.51
N LYS A 406 -11.60 -53.92 -9.07
CA LYS A 406 -12.25 -52.71 -9.58
C LYS A 406 -12.49 -51.68 -8.46
N TRP A 407 -13.02 -52.14 -7.32
CA TRP A 407 -13.29 -51.28 -6.16
C TRP A 407 -12.00 -50.66 -5.60
N LEU A 408 -10.92 -51.44 -5.48
CA LEU A 408 -9.62 -50.94 -5.02
C LEU A 408 -9.02 -49.91 -5.97
N LYS A 409 -9.16 -50.12 -7.28
CA LYS A 409 -8.71 -49.17 -8.30
C LYS A 409 -9.48 -47.85 -8.20
N GLU A 410 -10.81 -47.90 -8.14
CA GLU A 410 -11.66 -46.71 -7.99
C GLU A 410 -11.39 -45.97 -6.66
N GLY A 411 -11.25 -46.70 -5.55
CA GLY A 411 -10.93 -46.12 -4.25
C GLY A 411 -9.58 -45.41 -4.24
N LYS A 412 -8.57 -46.03 -4.85
CA LYS A 412 -7.24 -45.42 -5.00
C LYS A 412 -7.28 -44.15 -5.84
N GLU A 413 -8.00 -44.15 -6.95
CA GLU A 413 -8.18 -42.95 -7.79
C GLU A 413 -8.88 -41.83 -7.02
N LYS A 414 -9.92 -42.14 -6.23
CA LYS A 414 -10.60 -41.16 -5.37
C LYS A 414 -9.71 -40.62 -4.25
N SER A 415 -9.00 -41.48 -3.53
CA SER A 415 -8.10 -41.05 -2.46
C SER A 415 -6.97 -40.16 -2.99
N ILE A 416 -6.41 -40.48 -4.17
CA ILE A 416 -5.43 -39.62 -4.83
C ILE A 416 -6.05 -38.28 -5.21
N SER A 417 -7.29 -38.27 -5.73
CA SER A 417 -8.00 -37.03 -6.08
C SER A 417 -8.23 -36.14 -4.86
N GLU A 418 -8.72 -36.69 -3.75
CA GLU A 418 -8.95 -35.94 -2.52
C GLU A 418 -7.64 -35.44 -1.89
N PHE A 419 -6.59 -36.26 -1.88
CA PHE A 419 -5.27 -35.83 -1.42
C PHE A 419 -4.73 -34.70 -2.30
N ALA A 420 -4.83 -34.81 -3.63
CA ALA A 420 -4.35 -33.78 -4.57
C ALA A 420 -5.14 -32.46 -4.46
N LYS A 421 -6.45 -32.50 -4.18
CA LYS A 421 -7.27 -31.30 -3.91
C LYS A 421 -6.77 -30.53 -2.68
N ILE A 422 -6.39 -31.26 -1.64
CA ILE A 422 -5.92 -30.68 -0.37
C ILE A 422 -4.48 -30.16 -0.50
N TRP A 423 -3.63 -30.83 -1.28
CA TRP A 423 -2.18 -30.61 -1.24
C TRP A 423 -1.58 -29.91 -2.47
N ASP A 424 -2.16 -30.05 -3.66
CA ASP A 424 -1.58 -29.56 -4.93
C ASP A 424 -2.55 -28.71 -5.78
N GLY A 425 -3.66 -28.27 -5.19
CA GLY A 425 -4.72 -27.52 -5.89
C GLY A 425 -5.60 -28.38 -6.80
N GLY A 426 -5.30 -29.68 -6.94
CA GLY A 426 -5.99 -30.65 -7.79
C GLY A 426 -5.02 -31.60 -8.50
N LEU A 427 -5.52 -32.72 -9.05
CA LEU A 427 -4.71 -33.66 -9.82
C LEU A 427 -4.18 -33.00 -11.11
N GLU A 428 -5.00 -32.15 -11.71
CA GLU A 428 -4.78 -31.36 -12.92
C GLU A 428 -3.51 -30.49 -12.78
N LEU A 429 -3.46 -29.64 -11.74
CA LEU A 429 -2.33 -28.74 -11.49
C LEU A 429 -1.05 -29.51 -11.15
N ARG A 430 -1.17 -30.65 -10.43
CA ARG A 430 -0.04 -31.53 -10.17
C ARG A 430 0.58 -32.08 -11.45
N LEU A 431 -0.23 -32.53 -12.40
CA LEU A 431 0.26 -33.02 -13.70
C LEU A 431 0.88 -31.89 -14.53
N GLU A 432 0.33 -30.68 -14.46
CA GLU A 432 0.93 -29.52 -15.13
C GLU A 432 2.28 -29.11 -14.51
N ARG A 433 2.48 -29.27 -13.20
CA ARG A 433 3.81 -29.07 -12.58
C ARG A 433 4.84 -30.02 -13.13
N GLU A 434 4.47 -31.29 -13.34
CA GLU A 434 5.37 -32.28 -13.95
C GLU A 434 5.69 -31.93 -15.40
N TRP A 435 4.70 -31.45 -16.17
CA TRP A 435 4.93 -30.85 -17.48
C TRP A 435 5.93 -29.70 -17.41
N TYR A 436 5.70 -28.72 -16.52
CA TYR A 436 6.54 -27.53 -16.38
C TYR A 436 7.98 -27.87 -15.96
N ASN A 437 8.15 -28.88 -15.09
CA ASN A 437 9.47 -29.33 -14.65
C ASN A 437 10.37 -29.80 -15.80
N ARG A 438 9.78 -30.32 -16.88
CA ARG A 438 10.51 -30.79 -18.06
C ARG A 438 10.55 -29.76 -19.19
N LEU A 439 9.42 -29.10 -19.43
CA LEU A 439 9.20 -28.26 -20.61
C LEU A 439 9.30 -26.77 -20.32
N LYS A 440 9.51 -26.38 -19.05
CA LYS A 440 9.76 -25.00 -18.59
C LYS A 440 8.69 -23.99 -19.04
N SER A 441 7.48 -24.48 -19.23
CA SER A 441 6.34 -23.76 -19.78
C SER A 441 5.04 -24.30 -19.21
N PHE A 442 4.01 -23.45 -19.16
CA PHE A 442 2.64 -23.89 -18.90
C PHE A 442 2.04 -24.58 -20.13
N VAL A 443 1.06 -25.45 -19.89
CA VAL A 443 0.38 -26.19 -20.94
C VAL A 443 -0.49 -25.24 -21.77
N PRO A 444 -0.22 -25.07 -23.09
CA PRO A 444 -1.05 -24.22 -23.93
C PRO A 444 -2.40 -24.88 -24.17
N PRO A 445 -3.48 -24.12 -24.45
CA PRO A 445 -4.76 -24.70 -24.82
C PRO A 445 -4.63 -25.49 -26.13
N ARG A 446 -5.45 -26.52 -26.32
CA ARG A 446 -5.36 -27.45 -27.47
C ARG A 446 -5.37 -26.78 -28.84
N SER A 447 -5.99 -25.62 -28.99
CA SER A 447 -6.01 -24.84 -30.24
C SER A 447 -4.67 -24.20 -30.59
N ILE A 448 -3.78 -24.02 -29.61
CA ILE A 448 -2.45 -23.41 -29.74
C ILE A 448 -1.34 -24.49 -29.64
N ARG A 449 -1.64 -25.62 -29.00
CA ARG A 449 -0.72 -26.73 -28.77
C ARG A 449 -0.33 -27.46 -30.06
N GLY A 450 0.97 -27.72 -30.23
CA GLY A 450 1.49 -28.52 -31.35
C GLY A 450 1.13 -30.01 -31.24
N PRO A 451 1.19 -30.80 -32.34
CA PRO A 451 0.84 -32.22 -32.32
C PRO A 451 1.66 -33.07 -31.33
N VAL A 452 2.97 -32.80 -31.22
CA VAL A 452 3.87 -33.52 -30.29
C VAL A 452 3.50 -33.19 -28.85
N GLN A 453 3.35 -31.90 -28.55
CA GLN A 453 2.89 -31.41 -27.24
C GLN A 453 1.53 -32.01 -26.85
N ASP A 454 0.57 -32.12 -27.79
CA ASP A 454 -0.74 -32.72 -27.55
C ASP A 454 -0.66 -34.22 -27.24
N GLY A 455 0.23 -34.95 -27.94
CA GLY A 455 0.53 -36.34 -27.63
C GLY A 455 1.13 -36.50 -26.23
N VAL A 456 2.11 -35.68 -25.87
CA VAL A 456 2.74 -35.68 -24.54
C VAL A 456 1.70 -35.39 -23.44
N TRP A 457 0.88 -34.35 -23.59
CA TRP A 457 -0.11 -34.00 -22.58
C TRP A 457 -1.15 -35.11 -22.42
N LYS A 458 -1.65 -35.71 -23.50
CA LYS A 458 -2.58 -36.86 -23.42
C LYS A 458 -1.97 -38.05 -22.66
N ASN A 459 -0.69 -38.35 -22.91
CA ASN A 459 -0.02 -39.49 -22.31
C ASN A 459 0.30 -39.29 -20.82
N ILE A 460 0.50 -38.04 -20.36
CA ILE A 460 0.80 -37.73 -18.94
C ILE A 460 -0.33 -38.18 -17.99
N TRP A 461 -1.56 -38.28 -18.51
CA TRP A 461 -2.72 -38.75 -17.77
C TRP A 461 -2.74 -40.27 -17.56
N THR A 462 -1.95 -41.02 -18.34
CA THR A 462 -2.04 -42.49 -18.44
C THR A 462 -0.78 -43.24 -18.00
N LEU A 463 0.36 -42.56 -17.87
CA LEU A 463 1.65 -43.20 -17.57
C LEU A 463 1.96 -43.21 -16.06
N ASP A 464 2.39 -44.37 -15.57
CA ASP A 464 3.00 -44.57 -14.23
C ASP A 464 4.53 -44.32 -14.24
N ASP A 465 5.16 -44.29 -15.42
CA ASP A 465 6.59 -44.04 -15.62
C ASP A 465 6.82 -42.98 -16.71
N PHE A 466 7.62 -41.96 -16.38
CA PHE A 466 7.73 -40.69 -17.10
C PHE A 466 8.87 -40.66 -18.12
N SER A 467 9.34 -41.83 -18.56
CA SER A 467 10.37 -42.01 -19.60
C SER A 467 9.79 -41.89 -21.02
N ASN A 468 9.04 -40.82 -21.29
CA ASN A 468 8.43 -40.60 -22.61
C ASN A 468 9.43 -39.95 -23.59
N PRO A 469 9.89 -40.64 -24.66
CA PRO A 469 10.82 -40.09 -25.64
C PRO A 469 10.26 -38.89 -26.45
N ASP A 470 8.96 -38.64 -26.41
CA ASP A 470 8.35 -37.44 -27.02
C ASP A 470 8.50 -36.19 -26.15
N LEU A 471 8.90 -36.31 -24.87
CA LEU A 471 9.20 -35.16 -24.01
C LEU A 471 10.40 -34.37 -24.52
N ASP A 472 11.47 -35.06 -24.92
CA ASP A 472 12.66 -34.40 -25.46
C ASP A 472 12.34 -33.70 -26.78
N LYS A 473 11.51 -34.32 -27.64
CA LYS A 473 11.03 -33.70 -28.87
C LYS A 473 10.19 -32.45 -28.59
N ALA A 474 9.28 -32.51 -27.62
CA ALA A 474 8.49 -31.35 -27.21
C ALA A 474 9.36 -30.23 -26.63
N ALA A 475 10.40 -30.57 -25.85
CA ALA A 475 11.35 -29.60 -25.31
C ALA A 475 12.14 -28.90 -26.43
N GLU A 476 12.63 -29.65 -27.42
CA GLU A 476 13.30 -29.08 -28.60
C GLU A 476 12.35 -28.22 -29.44
N GLU A 477 11.11 -28.67 -29.65
CA GLU A 477 10.08 -27.86 -30.33
C GLU A 477 9.88 -26.52 -29.61
N ILE A 478 9.76 -26.52 -28.29
CA ILE A 478 9.62 -25.31 -27.46
C ILE A 478 10.85 -24.41 -27.60
N LYS A 479 12.07 -24.96 -27.47
CA LYS A 479 13.31 -24.19 -27.61
C LYS A 479 13.44 -23.49 -28.96
N CYS A 480 12.93 -24.11 -30.02
CA CYS A 480 13.01 -23.58 -31.38
C CYS A 480 11.87 -22.62 -31.74
N THR A 481 10.65 -22.87 -31.29
CA THR A 481 9.45 -22.17 -31.79
C THR A 481 8.89 -21.15 -30.81
N TRP A 482 9.04 -21.36 -29.50
CA TRP A 482 8.50 -20.45 -28.50
C TRP A 482 9.34 -19.19 -28.38
N LYS A 483 8.75 -18.15 -27.80
CA LYS A 483 9.38 -16.84 -27.64
C LYS A 483 9.47 -16.48 -26.16
N ILE A 484 10.44 -15.64 -25.84
CA ILE A 484 10.60 -15.09 -24.51
C ILE A 484 9.48 -14.08 -24.24
N ASN A 485 8.97 -14.04 -23.01
CA ASN A 485 8.10 -12.97 -22.57
C ASN A 485 8.91 -11.67 -22.41
N ALA A 486 8.92 -10.83 -23.44
CA ALA A 486 9.64 -9.56 -23.45
C ALA A 486 9.22 -8.63 -22.30
N SER A 487 7.96 -8.73 -21.84
CA SER A 487 7.47 -7.87 -20.75
C SER A 487 8.16 -8.10 -19.41
N LEU A 488 8.88 -9.21 -19.22
CA LEU A 488 9.66 -9.45 -17.99
C LEU A 488 11.03 -8.74 -17.98
N TYR A 489 11.35 -7.98 -19.03
CA TYR A 489 12.62 -7.28 -19.20
C TYR A 489 12.44 -5.76 -19.13
N ASN A 490 13.40 -5.09 -18.51
CA ASN A 490 13.47 -3.65 -18.32
C ASN A 490 14.56 -3.02 -19.19
N PHE A 491 14.18 -2.05 -20.01
CA PHE A 491 15.08 -1.33 -20.90
C PHE A 491 16.25 -0.63 -20.18
N MET A 492 16.06 -0.26 -18.90
CA MET A 492 17.04 0.50 -18.12
C MET A 492 18.30 -0.28 -17.76
N TYR A 493 18.26 -1.61 -17.66
CA TYR A 493 19.44 -2.39 -17.25
C TYR A 493 19.49 -3.85 -17.71
N ASP A 494 18.42 -4.44 -18.27
CA ASP A 494 18.51 -5.82 -18.79
C ASP A 494 19.29 -5.94 -20.11
N LEU A 495 19.79 -4.80 -20.62
CA LEU A 495 20.82 -4.73 -21.65
C LEU A 495 22.25 -4.98 -21.11
N VAL A 496 22.43 -5.00 -19.78
CA VAL A 496 23.74 -5.21 -19.15
C VAL A 496 23.99 -6.73 -18.99
N PRO A 497 25.07 -7.29 -19.59
CA PRO A 497 25.30 -8.74 -19.62
C PRO A 497 25.33 -9.46 -18.25
N ASP A 498 25.77 -8.78 -17.20
CA ASP A 498 25.99 -9.35 -15.86
C ASP A 498 24.76 -9.24 -14.92
N MET A 499 23.66 -8.64 -15.39
CA MET A 499 22.44 -8.51 -14.58
C MET A 499 21.58 -9.78 -14.65
N VAL A 500 21.14 -10.23 -13.47
CA VAL A 500 20.25 -11.38 -13.31
C VAL A 500 18.82 -10.93 -13.59
N PRO A 501 18.10 -11.55 -14.56
CA PRO A 501 16.72 -11.17 -14.85
C PRO A 501 15.81 -11.29 -13.62
N THR A 502 14.80 -10.42 -13.55
CA THR A 502 13.87 -10.30 -12.42
C THR A 502 13.06 -11.58 -12.13
N TRP A 503 12.92 -12.44 -13.12
CA TRP A 503 12.23 -13.73 -13.01
C TRP A 503 13.12 -14.87 -12.48
N VAL A 504 14.42 -14.65 -12.26
CA VAL A 504 15.28 -15.68 -11.66
C VAL A 504 14.90 -15.87 -10.19
N GLY A 505 14.53 -17.10 -9.83
CA GLY A 505 13.99 -17.43 -8.50
C GLY A 505 12.46 -17.35 -8.40
N TYR A 506 11.77 -16.98 -9.47
CA TYR A 506 10.31 -17.02 -9.56
C TYR A 506 9.77 -18.45 -9.55
N ASP A 507 8.85 -18.75 -8.63
CA ASP A 507 8.06 -19.98 -8.64
C ASP A 507 6.76 -19.77 -9.40
N ALA A 508 6.70 -20.31 -10.62
CA ALA A 508 5.58 -20.18 -11.53
C ALA A 508 4.25 -20.65 -10.94
N PHE A 509 4.27 -21.69 -10.09
CA PHE A 509 3.04 -22.21 -9.49
C PHE A 509 2.69 -21.56 -8.16
N SER A 510 3.63 -20.90 -7.48
CA SER A 510 3.26 -20.08 -6.32
C SER A 510 2.25 -19.00 -6.70
N LEU A 511 2.40 -18.39 -7.89
CA LEU A 511 1.42 -17.44 -8.38
C LEU A 511 0.09 -18.11 -8.75
N VAL A 512 0.11 -19.27 -9.42
CA VAL A 512 -1.10 -20.03 -9.74
C VAL A 512 -1.90 -20.36 -8.47
N ASP A 513 -1.21 -20.84 -7.44
CA ASP A 513 -1.79 -21.19 -6.14
C ASP A 513 -2.45 -19.97 -5.50
N LYS A 514 -1.76 -18.82 -5.46
CA LYS A 514 -2.31 -17.57 -4.92
C LYS A 514 -3.54 -17.07 -5.66
N ILE A 515 -3.54 -17.16 -7.00
CA ILE A 515 -4.71 -16.80 -7.80
C ILE A 515 -5.87 -17.75 -7.52
N GLN A 516 -5.61 -19.05 -7.42
CA GLN A 516 -6.64 -20.04 -7.11
C GLN A 516 -7.22 -19.83 -5.70
N ASP A 517 -6.36 -19.58 -4.71
CA ASP A 517 -6.77 -19.29 -3.34
C ASP A 517 -7.61 -18.02 -3.28
N PHE A 518 -7.22 -16.98 -4.02
CA PHE A 518 -8.05 -15.77 -4.19
C PHE A 518 -9.40 -16.10 -4.81
N ASN A 519 -9.43 -16.84 -5.93
CA ASN A 519 -10.65 -17.20 -6.65
C ASN A 519 -11.66 -17.91 -5.73
N ARG A 520 -11.18 -18.86 -4.93
CA ARG A 520 -11.97 -19.60 -3.94
C ARG A 520 -12.41 -18.69 -2.79
N ARG A 521 -11.49 -17.91 -2.23
CA ARG A 521 -11.73 -17.02 -1.09
C ARG A 521 -12.77 -15.94 -1.39
N VAL A 522 -12.73 -15.35 -2.58
CA VAL A 522 -13.75 -14.37 -3.00
C VAL A 522 -15.01 -15.02 -3.57
N GLY A 523 -15.05 -16.34 -3.74
CA GLY A 523 -16.20 -17.10 -4.22
C GLY A 523 -16.54 -16.82 -5.69
N ILE A 524 -15.53 -16.79 -6.56
CA ILE A 524 -15.71 -16.86 -8.03
C ILE A 524 -15.42 -18.27 -8.56
N GLU A 525 -14.64 -19.06 -7.84
CA GLU A 525 -14.45 -20.52 -8.03
C GLU A 525 -14.97 -21.24 -6.77
N LYS A 526 -15.65 -22.37 -6.94
CA LYS A 526 -16.05 -23.26 -5.84
C LYS A 526 -15.05 -24.41 -5.71
N LEU A 527 -14.89 -24.94 -4.50
CA LEU A 527 -14.07 -26.14 -4.24
C LEU A 527 -14.51 -27.38 -5.05
N THR A 528 -15.75 -27.40 -5.53
CA THR A 528 -16.32 -28.50 -6.33
C THR A 528 -16.15 -28.30 -7.83
N ASP A 529 -15.65 -27.15 -8.28
CA ASP A 529 -15.53 -26.88 -9.71
C ASP A 529 -14.39 -27.72 -10.28
N ASP A 530 -14.66 -28.46 -11.36
CA ASP A 530 -13.65 -29.24 -12.05
C ASP A 530 -12.70 -28.28 -12.79
N ILE A 531 -11.41 -28.35 -12.45
CA ILE A 531 -10.37 -27.63 -13.20
C ILE A 531 -10.30 -28.22 -14.61
N ASP A 532 -10.18 -27.36 -15.62
CA ASP A 532 -10.05 -27.81 -17.01
C ASP A 532 -8.78 -28.67 -17.16
N LYS A 533 -9.00 -29.94 -17.52
CA LYS A 533 -7.94 -30.93 -17.76
C LYS A 533 -7.09 -30.60 -18.98
N ASP A 534 -7.59 -29.80 -19.92
CA ASP A 534 -6.81 -29.43 -21.10
C ASP A 534 -5.73 -28.41 -20.75
N CYS A 535 -6.02 -27.40 -19.94
CA CYS A 535 -5.06 -26.33 -19.61
C CYS A 535 -5.28 -25.76 -18.18
N PRO A 536 -4.83 -26.49 -17.13
CA PRO A 536 -5.23 -26.22 -15.75
C PRO A 536 -4.90 -24.82 -15.23
N SER A 537 -3.66 -24.36 -15.39
CA SER A 537 -3.22 -23.03 -14.94
C SER A 537 -3.90 -21.91 -15.73
N LEU A 538 -4.06 -22.09 -17.04
CA LEU A 538 -4.82 -21.14 -17.86
C LEU A 538 -6.27 -21.03 -17.38
N PHE A 539 -6.90 -22.13 -16.97
CA PHE A 539 -8.26 -22.11 -16.42
C PHE A 539 -8.37 -21.28 -15.13
N VAL A 540 -7.43 -21.45 -14.19
CA VAL A 540 -7.35 -20.67 -12.94
C VAL A 540 -7.26 -19.16 -13.26
N PHE A 541 -6.35 -18.79 -14.16
CA PHE A 541 -6.17 -17.39 -14.57
C PHE A 541 -7.34 -16.84 -15.40
N SER A 542 -7.94 -17.67 -16.25
CA SER A 542 -9.10 -17.27 -17.05
C SER A 542 -10.31 -17.02 -16.15
N THR A 543 -10.48 -17.81 -15.09
CA THR A 543 -11.51 -17.57 -14.06
C THR A 543 -11.30 -16.22 -13.38
N PHE A 544 -10.05 -15.92 -12.97
CA PHE A 544 -9.69 -14.64 -12.38
C PHE A 544 -9.95 -13.46 -13.32
N PHE A 545 -9.39 -13.48 -14.54
CA PHE A 545 -9.50 -12.35 -15.47
C PHE A 545 -10.90 -12.17 -16.05
N ASN A 546 -11.67 -13.25 -16.24
CA ASN A 546 -13.09 -13.13 -16.59
C ASN A 546 -13.87 -12.42 -15.47
N ALA A 547 -13.56 -12.69 -14.20
CA ALA A 547 -14.14 -11.94 -13.09
C ALA A 547 -13.73 -10.45 -13.10
N VAL A 548 -12.50 -10.12 -13.51
CA VAL A 548 -12.07 -8.72 -13.72
C VAL A 548 -12.90 -8.06 -14.82
N VAL A 549 -13.07 -8.74 -15.97
CA VAL A 549 -13.87 -8.23 -17.11
C VAL A 549 -15.33 -8.01 -16.69
N ASP A 550 -15.94 -8.96 -15.98
CA ASP A 550 -17.31 -8.85 -15.49
C ASP A 550 -17.47 -7.70 -14.48
N ALA A 551 -16.48 -7.51 -13.60
CA ALA A 551 -16.47 -6.40 -12.67
C ALA A 551 -16.32 -5.05 -13.38
N LEU A 552 -15.41 -4.92 -14.36
CA LEU A 552 -15.27 -3.70 -15.19
C LEU A 552 -16.55 -3.39 -15.97
N LYS A 553 -17.24 -4.42 -16.49
CA LYS A 553 -18.54 -4.28 -17.15
C LYS A 553 -19.60 -3.77 -16.18
N THR A 554 -19.60 -4.30 -14.95
CA THR A 554 -20.52 -3.90 -13.88
C THR A 554 -20.25 -2.46 -13.41
N LEU A 555 -18.99 -2.06 -13.34
CA LEU A 555 -18.50 -0.75 -12.92
C LEU A 555 -18.36 0.24 -14.10
N LYS A 556 -19.00 -0.01 -15.25
CA LYS A 556 -18.85 0.83 -16.43
C LYS A 556 -19.23 2.29 -16.14
N GLY A 557 -18.28 3.20 -16.37
CA GLY A 557 -18.43 4.63 -16.10
C GLY A 557 -18.39 5.00 -14.62
N LYS A 558 -18.04 4.04 -13.75
CA LYS A 558 -18.00 4.17 -12.29
C LYS A 558 -16.60 4.06 -11.68
N ILE A 559 -15.60 3.72 -12.50
CA ILE A 559 -14.21 3.50 -12.09
C ILE A 559 -13.26 4.33 -12.96
N THR A 560 -12.25 4.90 -12.34
CA THR A 560 -11.07 5.49 -12.98
C THR A 560 -9.81 4.87 -12.37
N VAL A 561 -8.88 4.42 -13.21
CA VAL A 561 -7.57 3.89 -12.84
C VAL A 561 -6.53 4.84 -13.41
N GLU A 562 -5.81 5.49 -12.51
CA GLU A 562 -4.76 6.46 -12.83
C GLU A 562 -3.39 5.85 -12.56
N LEU A 563 -2.50 5.90 -13.55
CA LEU A 563 -1.12 5.49 -13.44
C LEU A 563 -0.24 6.73 -13.25
N PHE A 564 0.46 6.80 -12.11
CA PHE A 564 1.27 7.93 -11.70
C PHE A 564 2.72 7.50 -11.45
N LEU A 565 3.64 7.95 -12.29
CA LEU A 565 5.06 7.62 -12.18
C LEU A 565 5.73 8.51 -11.12
N GLY A 566 6.21 7.92 -10.04
CA GLY A 566 6.86 8.67 -8.97
C GLY A 566 7.18 7.86 -7.73
N GLU A 567 8.02 8.44 -6.90
CA GLU A 567 8.32 7.91 -5.57
C GLU A 567 7.16 8.20 -4.62
N MET A 568 6.70 7.19 -3.88
CA MET A 568 5.49 7.25 -3.07
C MET A 568 5.43 8.42 -2.07
N CYS A 569 6.47 8.60 -1.25
CA CYS A 569 6.48 9.63 -0.20
C CYS A 569 6.53 11.03 -0.81
N GLN A 570 7.41 11.21 -1.80
CA GLN A 570 7.57 12.45 -2.55
C GLN A 570 6.27 12.84 -3.27
N THR A 571 5.65 11.88 -3.95
CA THR A 571 4.40 12.04 -4.68
C THR A 571 3.30 12.56 -3.75
N LEU A 572 3.11 11.91 -2.60
CA LEU A 572 2.07 12.31 -1.65
C LEU A 572 2.37 13.64 -0.95
N ALA A 573 3.65 13.96 -0.71
CA ALA A 573 4.05 15.27 -0.22
C ALA A 573 3.68 16.37 -1.24
N THR A 574 3.96 16.14 -2.53
CA THR A 574 3.60 17.09 -3.60
C THR A 574 2.08 17.19 -3.77
N MET A 575 1.33 16.09 -3.71
CA MET A 575 -0.15 16.11 -3.76
C MET A 575 -0.76 17.00 -2.66
N ARG A 576 -0.17 17.02 -1.46
CA ARG A 576 -0.60 17.89 -0.34
C ARG A 576 -0.27 19.36 -0.53
N SER A 577 0.87 19.64 -1.15
CA SER A 577 1.36 21.01 -1.37
C SER A 577 0.86 21.64 -2.67
N GLY A 578 0.20 20.85 -3.51
CA GLY A 578 -0.27 21.22 -4.84
C GLY A 578 0.51 20.46 -5.91
N ASP A 579 -0.20 19.64 -6.69
CA ASP A 579 0.31 18.92 -7.86
C ASP A 579 -0.19 19.55 -9.17
N GLN A 580 0.11 18.92 -10.30
CA GLN A 580 -0.40 19.31 -11.63
C GLN A 580 -1.54 18.39 -12.11
N ARG A 581 -2.03 17.50 -11.22
CA ARG A 581 -3.09 16.55 -11.57
C ARG A 581 -4.42 17.27 -11.80
N PRO A 582 -5.35 16.71 -12.58
CA PRO A 582 -6.67 17.29 -12.78
C PRO A 582 -7.36 17.67 -11.45
N ALA A 583 -8.01 18.82 -11.40
CA ALA A 583 -8.59 19.35 -10.16
C ALA A 583 -9.65 18.42 -9.53
N ASN A 584 -10.30 17.57 -10.35
CA ASN A 584 -11.27 16.58 -9.91
C ASN A 584 -10.67 15.27 -9.38
N PHE A 585 -9.35 15.06 -9.50
CA PHE A 585 -8.71 13.83 -9.02
C PHE A 585 -8.48 13.87 -7.50
N PRO A 586 -8.50 12.71 -6.81
CA PRO A 586 -8.36 12.69 -5.36
C PRO A 586 -6.92 12.99 -4.91
N ARG A 587 -6.80 13.80 -3.86
CA ARG A 587 -5.55 14.01 -3.08
C ARG A 587 -5.66 13.39 -1.68
N LYS A 588 -6.82 12.83 -1.38
CA LYS A 588 -7.15 12.14 -0.14
C LYS A 588 -7.70 10.77 -0.49
N PHE A 589 -7.31 9.76 0.29
CA PHE A 589 -7.64 8.37 -0.01
C PHE A 589 -8.33 7.72 1.19
N ASN A 590 -9.29 6.85 0.91
CA ASN A 590 -9.90 5.99 1.91
C ASN A 590 -8.88 4.95 2.35
N ARG A 591 -8.34 4.14 1.43
CA ARG A 591 -7.31 3.16 1.77
C ARG A 591 -6.10 3.23 0.86
N MET A 592 -4.96 2.88 1.42
CA MET A 592 -3.69 2.76 0.71
C MET A 592 -3.08 1.40 0.98
N TRP A 593 -2.70 0.68 -0.07
CA TRP A 593 -1.93 -0.56 0.03
C TRP A 593 -0.55 -0.37 -0.61
N LEU A 594 0.50 -0.72 0.13
CA LEU A 594 1.89 -0.38 -0.26
C LEU A 594 2.77 -1.59 -0.58
N SER A 595 2.20 -2.81 -0.60
CA SER A 595 2.96 -4.05 -0.62
C SER A 595 4.13 -3.98 0.40
N ASN A 596 5.38 -4.19 0.00
CA ASN A 596 6.58 -4.09 0.82
C ASN A 596 7.40 -2.80 0.61
N VAL A 597 6.86 -1.78 -0.08
CA VAL A 597 7.57 -0.50 -0.32
C VAL A 597 8.15 0.13 0.96
N PRO A 598 7.47 0.08 2.12
CA PRO A 598 8.02 0.61 3.38
C PRO A 598 9.35 -0.02 3.83
N ASP A 599 9.64 -1.27 3.48
CA ASP A 599 10.88 -1.97 3.90
C ASP A 599 12.15 -1.17 3.55
N TYR A 600 12.14 -0.50 2.40
CA TYR A 600 13.24 0.29 1.85
C TYR A 600 12.93 1.79 1.71
N THR A 601 11.77 2.24 2.21
CA THR A 601 11.40 3.67 2.26
C THR A 601 11.25 4.19 3.69
N HIS A 602 11.98 3.59 4.63
CA HIS A 602 12.07 4.01 6.03
C HIS A 602 10.81 3.69 6.88
N GLY A 603 10.11 2.61 6.50
CA GLY A 603 9.15 1.89 7.34
C GLY A 603 7.99 2.76 7.86
N PRO A 604 7.47 2.45 9.07
CA PRO A 604 6.31 3.14 9.62
C PRO A 604 6.50 4.64 9.86
N LEU A 605 7.75 5.14 9.98
CA LEU A 605 8.01 6.56 10.17
C LEU A 605 7.56 7.37 8.95
N ASN A 606 8.02 7.00 7.75
CA ASN A 606 7.63 7.70 6.53
C ASN A 606 6.16 7.48 6.18
N THR A 607 5.62 6.29 6.46
CA THR A 607 4.18 6.03 6.37
C THR A 607 3.38 7.02 7.23
N ALA A 608 3.78 7.25 8.49
CA ALA A 608 3.11 8.19 9.37
C ALA A 608 3.27 9.66 8.91
N VAL A 609 4.44 10.06 8.43
CA VAL A 609 4.75 11.46 8.07
C VAL A 609 4.16 11.88 6.71
N TYR A 610 4.20 10.99 5.72
CA TYR A 610 3.85 11.33 4.34
C TYR A 610 2.50 10.75 3.89
N LEU A 611 2.13 9.55 4.35
CA LEU A 611 0.98 8.82 3.83
C LEU A 611 -0.28 9.01 4.67
N VAL A 612 -0.21 8.84 5.99
CA VAL A 612 -1.36 9.03 6.89
C VAL A 612 -2.01 10.41 6.71
N PRO A 613 -1.27 11.53 6.54
CA PRO A 613 -1.87 12.83 6.31
C PRO A 613 -2.60 12.96 4.97
N CYS A 614 -2.45 12.00 4.06
CA CYS A 614 -3.18 11.91 2.80
C CYS A 614 -4.41 10.99 2.90
N LEU A 615 -4.75 10.48 4.09
CA LEU A 615 -6.00 9.76 4.29
C LEU A 615 -7.19 10.72 4.49
N VAL A 616 -8.38 10.27 4.09
CA VAL A 616 -9.65 10.86 4.51
C VAL A 616 -9.81 10.60 6.00
N ASN A 617 -10.34 11.55 6.76
CA ASN A 617 -10.64 11.32 8.17
C ASN A 617 -11.97 10.54 8.31
N ASP A 618 -11.88 9.22 8.25
CA ASP A 618 -13.00 8.27 8.31
C ASP A 618 -12.56 7.01 9.06
N ILE A 619 -13.50 6.29 9.68
CA ILE A 619 -13.24 5.08 10.46
C ILE A 619 -12.66 3.93 9.60
N HIS A 620 -12.99 3.90 8.31
CA HIS A 620 -12.48 2.89 7.38
C HIS A 620 -11.14 3.27 6.75
N SER A 621 -10.61 4.45 7.09
CA SER A 621 -9.40 4.97 6.47
C SER A 621 -8.13 4.41 7.09
N ALA A 622 -7.24 3.91 6.24
CA ALA A 622 -6.03 3.27 6.69
C ALA A 622 -4.99 3.14 5.58
N VAL A 623 -3.72 3.05 5.99
CA VAL A 623 -2.62 2.65 5.13
C VAL A 623 -2.02 1.34 5.66
N SER A 624 -1.85 0.37 4.76
CA SER A 624 -1.36 -0.96 5.12
C SER A 624 -0.23 -1.43 4.19
N SER A 625 0.69 -2.20 4.75
CA SER A 625 1.83 -2.78 4.05
C SER A 625 2.27 -4.10 4.67
N ASN A 626 2.94 -4.93 3.90
CA ASN A 626 3.66 -6.10 4.36
C ASN A 626 5.13 -5.75 4.65
N CYS A 627 5.82 -6.65 5.35
CA CYS A 627 7.28 -6.65 5.46
C CYS A 627 7.81 -7.97 4.91
N LEU A 628 8.57 -7.91 3.81
CA LEU A 628 8.96 -9.10 3.03
C LEU A 628 10.47 -9.22 2.89
N ILE A 629 11.22 -8.12 2.93
CA ILE A 629 12.68 -8.13 2.71
C ILE A 629 13.44 -8.52 3.98
N ASN A 630 13.06 -7.94 5.12
CA ASN A 630 13.77 -8.13 6.39
C ASN A 630 12.91 -8.67 7.56
N PRO A 631 11.84 -9.46 7.35
CA PRO A 631 10.91 -9.83 8.44
C PRO A 631 11.58 -10.66 9.54
N LYS A 632 12.68 -11.36 9.25
CA LYS A 632 13.42 -12.21 10.20
C LYS A 632 14.50 -11.47 11.00
N VAL A 633 14.74 -10.19 10.71
CA VAL A 633 15.76 -9.39 11.42
C VAL A 633 15.24 -8.91 12.78
N TRP A 634 13.93 -8.82 12.94
CA TRP A 634 13.26 -8.23 14.09
C TRP A 634 12.90 -9.31 15.12
N GLY A 635 13.30 -9.13 16.38
CA GLY A 635 12.94 -10.01 17.48
C GLY A 635 11.53 -9.77 18.02
N SER A 636 10.92 -8.62 17.72
CA SER A 636 9.53 -8.30 18.07
C SER A 636 8.94 -7.18 17.22
N SER A 637 7.62 -7.01 17.30
CA SER A 637 6.88 -5.87 16.72
C SER A 637 7.35 -4.51 17.25
N ASP A 638 7.64 -4.41 18.55
CA ASP A 638 8.16 -3.19 19.16
C ASP A 638 9.58 -2.89 18.68
N GLU A 639 10.42 -3.91 18.50
CA GLU A 639 11.77 -3.74 17.94
C GLU A 639 11.72 -3.24 16.50
N PHE A 640 10.81 -3.78 15.68
CA PHE A 640 10.56 -3.27 14.32
C PHE A 640 10.13 -1.80 14.34
N CYS A 641 9.13 -1.46 15.15
CA CYS A 641 8.65 -0.07 15.27
C CYS A 641 9.78 0.86 15.72
N HIS A 642 10.50 0.47 16.78
CA HIS A 642 11.61 1.24 17.33
C HIS A 642 12.76 1.39 16.34
N GLY A 643 13.07 0.35 15.54
CA GLY A 643 14.14 0.38 14.55
C GLY A 643 13.95 1.47 13.48
N TYR A 644 12.70 1.75 13.10
CA TYR A 644 12.38 2.79 12.12
C TYR A 644 12.01 4.15 12.75
N THR A 645 11.42 4.17 13.95
CA THR A 645 10.85 5.40 14.53
C THR A 645 11.58 5.91 15.77
N LEU A 646 12.44 5.11 16.40
CA LEU A 646 12.97 5.31 17.75
C LEU A 646 11.89 5.40 18.85
N LEU A 647 10.69 4.88 18.60
CA LEU A 647 9.57 4.88 19.54
C LEU A 647 9.07 3.44 19.78
N PRO A 648 8.62 3.10 21.00
CA PRO A 648 7.76 1.94 21.20
C PRO A 648 6.40 2.17 20.52
N ILE A 649 5.68 1.09 20.22
CA ILE A 649 4.39 1.17 19.52
C ILE A 649 3.40 2.09 20.25
N ALA A 650 3.38 2.03 21.59
CA ALA A 650 2.48 2.81 22.43
C ALA A 650 2.68 4.33 22.33
N ASP A 651 3.89 4.79 21.99
CA ASP A 651 4.21 6.22 21.88
C ASP A 651 3.99 6.78 20.47
N VAL A 652 3.87 5.93 19.44
CA VAL A 652 3.64 6.36 18.05
C VAL A 652 2.48 7.37 17.94
N PRO A 653 1.30 7.14 18.54
CA PRO A 653 0.19 8.09 18.42
C PRO A 653 0.47 9.46 19.01
N ARG A 654 1.32 9.54 20.02
CA ARG A 654 1.66 10.76 20.75
C ARG A 654 2.69 11.63 20.01
N PHE A 655 3.65 11.00 19.35
CA PHE A 655 4.71 11.70 18.62
C PHE A 655 4.39 11.92 17.14
N LEU A 656 3.79 10.92 16.48
CA LEU A 656 3.54 10.94 15.04
C LEU A 656 2.09 11.29 14.69
N GLY A 657 1.20 11.35 15.69
CA GLY A 657 -0.18 11.78 15.48
C GLY A 657 -0.98 10.82 14.61
N CYS A 658 -0.72 9.51 14.68
CA CYS A 658 -1.47 8.46 13.98
C CYS A 658 -1.74 7.25 14.89
N VAL A 659 -2.77 6.47 14.61
CA VAL A 659 -3.08 5.27 15.39
C VAL A 659 -2.38 4.06 14.75
N VAL A 660 -1.72 3.25 15.57
CA VAL A 660 -1.19 1.94 15.15
C VAL A 660 -2.29 0.92 15.35
N LYS A 661 -2.82 0.37 14.26
CA LYS A 661 -3.82 -0.70 14.31
C LYS A 661 -3.15 -2.07 14.36
N ASP A 662 -2.18 -2.27 13.47
CA ASP A 662 -1.41 -3.51 13.34
C ASP A 662 0.08 -3.17 13.17
N MET A 663 0.97 -3.95 13.80
CA MET A 663 2.43 -3.81 13.68
C MET A 663 3.09 -5.19 13.68
N ALA A 664 2.75 -6.02 12.69
CA ALA A 664 3.19 -7.41 12.60
C ALA A 664 4.13 -7.61 11.40
N PRO A 665 5.46 -7.41 11.55
CA PRO A 665 6.39 -7.50 10.44
C PRO A 665 6.63 -8.93 9.94
N THR A 666 6.29 -9.96 10.72
CA THR A 666 6.53 -11.36 10.34
C THR A 666 5.21 -12.06 10.03
N GLY A 667 4.93 -12.27 8.74
CA GLY A 667 3.72 -12.97 8.28
C GLY A 667 2.40 -12.23 8.55
N GLY A 668 2.47 -10.97 8.98
CA GLY A 668 1.32 -10.09 9.16
C GLY A 668 1.49 -8.78 8.38
N VAL A 669 0.79 -7.74 8.82
CA VAL A 669 0.83 -6.42 8.20
C VAL A 669 1.19 -5.31 9.19
N ILE A 670 1.58 -4.17 8.65
CA ILE A 670 1.73 -2.91 9.34
C ILE A 670 0.60 -2.01 8.88
N THR A 671 -0.29 -1.60 9.79
CA THR A 671 -1.45 -0.76 9.49
C THR A 671 -1.49 0.46 10.38
N LEU A 672 -1.45 1.65 9.75
CA LEU A 672 -1.58 2.94 10.41
C LEU A 672 -2.87 3.64 9.97
N GLN A 673 -3.50 4.36 10.90
CA GLN A 673 -4.77 5.07 10.68
C GLN A 673 -4.67 6.53 11.15
N PRO A 674 -5.47 7.45 10.57
CA PRO A 674 -5.65 8.76 11.16
C PRO A 674 -6.39 8.64 12.50
N TRP A 675 -6.29 9.66 13.34
CA TRP A 675 -7.15 9.74 14.52
C TRP A 675 -8.60 9.97 14.12
N SER A 676 -9.54 9.34 14.84
CA SER A 676 -10.97 9.57 14.65
C SER A 676 -11.41 11.00 15.02
N GLN A 677 -10.64 11.67 15.86
CA GLN A 677 -10.86 13.07 16.20
C GLN A 677 -10.28 13.98 15.09
N PRO A 678 -11.00 15.04 14.69
CA PRO A 678 -10.45 16.01 13.75
C PRO A 678 -9.22 16.69 14.35
N TYR A 679 -8.22 16.96 13.51
CA TYR A 679 -7.06 17.74 13.89
C TYR A 679 -7.43 19.23 14.10
N PRO A 680 -6.69 19.97 14.95
CA PRO A 680 -5.54 19.50 15.76
C PRO A 680 -5.98 18.63 16.94
N LEU A 681 -5.12 17.67 17.33
CA LEU A 681 -5.34 16.86 18.53
C LEU A 681 -5.09 17.71 19.79
N PRO A 682 -5.76 17.40 20.92
CA PRO A 682 -5.46 18.04 22.20
C PRO A 682 -3.97 17.87 22.57
N LEU A 683 -3.31 18.93 23.04
CA LEU A 683 -1.88 18.86 23.41
C LEU A 683 -1.59 17.80 24.47
N SER A 684 -2.53 17.52 25.38
CA SER A 684 -2.40 16.47 26.40
C SER A 684 -2.25 15.06 25.82
N LYS A 685 -2.62 14.87 24.54
CA LYS A 685 -2.43 13.61 23.80
C LYS A 685 -1.17 13.59 22.95
N LEU A 686 -0.40 14.67 22.92
CA LEU A 686 0.81 14.83 22.10
C LEU A 686 2.06 14.85 22.97
N ALA A 687 3.21 14.58 22.35
CA ALA A 687 4.49 14.69 23.03
C ALA A 687 4.75 16.15 23.44
N SER A 688 5.27 16.35 24.65
CA SER A 688 5.68 17.69 25.08
C SER A 688 6.79 18.21 24.17
N ARG A 689 6.98 19.54 24.15
CA ARG A 689 8.05 20.15 23.35
C ARG A 689 9.43 19.58 23.68
N GLU A 690 9.68 19.29 24.95
CA GLU A 690 10.95 18.74 25.44
C GLU A 690 11.18 17.34 24.90
N GLU A 691 10.19 16.45 25.05
CA GLU A 691 10.23 15.08 24.51
C GLU A 691 10.39 15.07 22.99
N LEU A 692 9.62 15.90 22.28
CA LEU A 692 9.68 16.00 20.84
C LEU A 692 11.07 16.50 20.37
N THR A 693 11.64 17.49 21.05
CA THR A 693 12.98 17.99 20.72
C THR A 693 14.03 16.91 20.93
N HIS A 694 13.96 16.17 22.04
CA HIS A 694 14.87 15.07 22.33
C HIS A 694 14.76 13.95 21.28
N TRP A 695 13.54 13.53 20.95
CA TRP A 695 13.27 12.52 19.93
C TRP A 695 13.75 12.95 18.53
N LEU A 696 13.39 14.16 18.07
CA LEU A 696 13.83 14.69 16.78
C LEU A 696 15.35 14.82 16.69
N THR A 697 16.02 15.20 17.79
CA THR A 697 17.48 15.26 17.84
C THR A 697 18.09 13.87 17.66
N ARG A 698 17.56 12.85 18.36
CA ARG A 698 18.01 11.45 18.21
C ARG A 698 17.77 10.93 16.80
N LEU A 699 16.61 11.23 16.22
CA LEU A 699 16.26 10.85 14.85
C LEU A 699 17.21 11.49 13.83
N LEU A 700 17.49 12.79 13.97
CA LEU A 700 18.44 13.51 13.13
C LEU A 700 19.84 12.87 13.23
N LEU A 701 20.31 12.60 14.45
CA LEU A 701 21.61 11.96 14.66
C LEU A 701 21.63 10.55 14.05
N LEU A 702 20.56 9.76 14.16
CA LEU A 702 20.48 8.43 13.54
C LEU A 702 20.56 8.49 12.01
N ILE A 703 19.82 9.42 11.40
CA ILE A 703 19.81 9.62 9.94
C ILE A 703 21.20 10.07 9.45
N LEU A 704 21.84 11.00 10.17
CA LEU A 704 23.15 11.53 9.80
C LEU A 704 24.32 10.57 10.11
N ALA A 705 24.25 9.77 11.17
CA ALA A 705 25.35 8.94 11.66
C ALA A 705 25.51 7.58 10.95
N THR A 706 24.94 7.40 9.75
CA THR A 706 24.91 6.10 9.10
C THR A 706 26.29 5.56 8.71
N PRO A 707 26.53 4.24 8.80
CA PRO A 707 27.86 3.71 9.13
C PRO A 707 28.85 3.54 7.97
N LYS A 708 28.52 3.88 6.72
CA LYS A 708 29.40 3.51 5.58
C LYS A 708 30.64 4.40 5.42
N TYR A 709 30.67 5.58 6.05
CA TYR A 709 31.77 6.55 5.89
C TYR A 709 32.29 7.18 7.20
N MET A 710 31.78 6.78 8.36
CA MET A 710 32.32 7.27 9.63
C MET A 710 33.60 6.50 9.94
N GLU A 711 34.76 7.16 9.87
CA GLU A 711 36.02 6.65 10.40
C GLU A 711 35.79 6.08 11.82
N LYS A 712 36.45 4.95 12.13
CA LYS A 712 36.30 4.26 13.42
C LYS A 712 36.38 5.19 14.65
N ARG A 713 37.12 6.30 14.58
CA ARG A 713 37.24 7.31 15.65
C ARG A 713 35.98 8.14 15.89
N LEU A 714 35.26 8.55 14.85
CA LEU A 714 34.01 9.33 14.98
C LEU A 714 32.87 8.49 15.57
N ARG A 715 32.89 7.18 15.31
CA ARG A 715 31.94 6.21 15.86
C ARG A 715 31.99 6.15 17.40
N TRP A 716 33.19 6.21 17.99
CA TRP A 716 33.37 6.20 19.45
C TRP A 716 33.00 7.53 20.11
N VAL A 717 33.21 8.66 19.43
CA VAL A 717 32.77 9.98 19.91
C VAL A 717 31.24 10.07 19.89
N PHE A 718 30.58 9.58 18.84
CA PHE A 718 29.12 9.56 18.74
C PHE A 718 28.46 8.60 19.74
N ILE A 719 29.02 7.40 19.92
CA ILE A 719 28.54 6.46 20.94
C ILE A 719 28.71 7.08 22.35
N ARG A 720 29.80 7.80 22.62
CA ARG A 720 29.97 8.53 23.89
C ARG A 720 28.97 9.68 24.05
N ILE A 721 28.63 10.41 22.98
CA ILE A 721 27.62 11.49 23.03
C ILE A 721 26.23 10.89 23.30
N ILE A 722 25.86 9.80 22.62
CA ILE A 722 24.59 9.11 22.81
C ILE A 722 24.50 8.53 24.24
N LEU A 723 25.57 7.93 24.75
CA LEU A 723 25.64 7.38 26.12
C LEU A 723 25.84 8.45 27.21
N SER A 724 26.19 9.69 26.86
CA SER A 724 26.25 10.82 27.81
C SER A 724 24.96 11.63 27.86
N LEU A 725 24.00 11.33 26.96
CA LEU A 725 22.68 11.94 26.89
C LEU A 725 21.57 11.03 27.45
N SER A 726 21.91 9.80 27.87
CA SER A 726 21.16 8.97 28.81
C SER A 726 21.54 9.33 30.24
#